data_AF-A0A813DCC2-F1
#
_entry.id   AF-A0A813DCC2-F1
#
_cell.length_a   1.000
_cell.length_b   1.000
_cell.length_c   1.000
_cell.angle_alpha   90.00
_cell.angle_beta   90.00
_cell.angle_gamma   90.00
#
_symmetry.space_group_name_H-M   'P 1'
#
loop_
_entity.id
_entity.type
_entity.pdbx_description
1 polymer ?
#
loop_
_entity_poly.entity_id
_entity_poly.type
_entity_poly.pdbx_seq_one_letter_code
_entity_poly.pdbx_strand_id
1 'polypeptide(L)'
;MSAATAKQLLSCSQCCIGNSRQRLRTALVSFSSLVQSGPPVEKRALRLRELQDLRSLIEDRCVGESWHDQETGQQLRAEDVNLYHLNHFLICPSTVPEGVLMYCPCVDTARARGQAMAQSDSNSAMADQTVGEGEVTGVRGVDGQKWLIVKVCKGRFMKKRGNILIEGHISGRCEDVRPNNVSLSYQEVLRYSKGLLPEAVAPNWFCSHWWGEAVLDFIKCCEKHAATHQLGADSAYWVCAYANRQHELGVDLGSDPIQSSFLKAMELSGGVLLILDPGATPFQRIWCCFEGGIVSLAQRDALPATSDCHGRETLQRLAARDGQEGRRSALQLDIATVDGDGTAQLITQRLTKQEEEMEEIRKLRGTQSGWAAKSEREKGFPIELVSKGLRVKITDGRASQVSDKTQILNALAGRQIDDLNSQPNCHHPTLRQVDTTLRGIFAVAAWRAALEQGLDTSEGSELPLEVALREDVSRRELELNLQGVAKQHDLSALCKAVEPLKNLTRWRLDLSNCQVTSIAELGRSLETFTNLQQLSVNLAMCNCLTSNAELGRSLGALTNLQQLNVDLAYCDDLTSIAELGRSLGALTNLQQLCVDLAWCTCLTSIAQLVRSLGALTNLQQLSVNLAGCKDLTSITGLGRSLEALTNLQQLSVDVACCRDLTSIAELVRSLRALTNLQQLSLNLAGCKDLTSITGLGRSLEALTNLQQLSVDLACCRDLTSIAELVRSLRALTNLQQLSLNLAGCRDLTSIANLGRSLERLTNLQQLSVNLACCDDLTSIAELGRSLGALTNLQQLCVDLSDCTGLTSIAELGRSLEGLTNLQELTVDLLRCEGLTSIAELGRSLGALTNLQQLTMNLAGCRDLTSIAELWGSLETLTNLQQLSVNLAMCNCLTSNAELGRSLGTLTNLQQLSVNLAYCDDLTSIAELGRSLGALTNLQQLCVDLAWCTCLISIAELVSSLEGLTNLQQLTVNLAMCTGLTSIAELGGGLEALTNLQKLTVILACCDGLTSIADLGRSLERLTNLQQLSVDLRRCSGLPPRLQCCFHFKAKLISALAADTGLLSNSSATTTTTTATD
;
A
#
# COMPACT_ATOMS: atom_id res chain seq x y z
N MET A 1 22.44 -40.50 25.91
CA MET A 1 21.23 -40.83 26.70
C MET A 1 20.36 -41.76 25.88
N SER A 2 19.75 -42.74 26.53
CA SER A 2 19.28 -44.01 25.98
C SER A 2 18.15 -43.90 24.95
N ALA A 3 18.04 -44.95 24.12
CA ALA A 3 16.98 -45.23 23.13
C ALA A 3 15.54 -45.31 23.69
N ALA A 4 15.29 -44.82 24.90
CA ALA A 4 13.98 -44.72 25.54
C ALA A 4 13.28 -43.37 25.25
N THR A 5 14.02 -42.29 24.98
CA THR A 5 13.42 -40.95 24.77
C THR A 5 12.91 -40.73 23.34
N ALA A 6 13.45 -41.43 22.35
CA ALA A 6 12.96 -41.39 20.96
C ALA A 6 11.60 -42.11 20.78
N LYS A 7 11.24 -43.02 21.70
CA LYS A 7 9.94 -43.72 21.68
C LYS A 7 8.79 -42.92 22.31
N GLN A 8 9.08 -41.84 23.05
CA GLN A 8 8.06 -41.01 23.72
C GLN A 8 7.59 -39.81 22.89
N LEU A 9 8.38 -39.34 21.92
CA LEU A 9 7.95 -38.30 20.97
C LEU A 9 7.11 -38.86 19.82
N LEU A 10 7.36 -40.11 19.40
CA LEU A 10 6.53 -40.85 18.43
C LEU A 10 5.14 -41.23 18.97
N SER A 11 4.91 -41.19 20.29
CA SER A 11 3.59 -41.46 20.89
C SER A 11 2.68 -40.23 21.00
N CYS A 12 3.19 -39.01 20.78
CA CYS A 12 2.39 -37.79 20.94
C CYS A 12 1.53 -37.46 19.70
N SER A 13 2.03 -37.75 18.50
CA SER A 13 1.30 -37.52 17.23
C SER A 13 0.19 -38.55 16.97
N GLN A 14 0.35 -39.80 17.41
CA GLN A 14 -0.74 -40.79 17.39
C GLN A 14 -1.82 -40.53 18.47
N CYS A 15 -1.50 -39.84 19.56
CA CYS A 15 -2.42 -39.59 20.67
C CYS A 15 -3.38 -38.40 20.40
N CYS A 16 -2.94 -37.36 19.70
CA CYS A 16 -3.80 -36.23 19.32
C CYS A 16 -4.87 -36.60 18.28
N ILE A 17 -4.61 -37.60 17.43
CA ILE A 17 -5.59 -38.19 16.50
C ILE A 17 -6.40 -39.32 17.17
N GLY A 18 -5.80 -40.01 18.16
CA GLY A 18 -6.47 -41.05 18.95
C GLY A 18 -7.57 -40.52 19.88
N ASN A 19 -7.33 -39.40 20.57
CA ASN A 19 -8.31 -38.80 21.49
C ASN A 19 -9.47 -38.08 20.77
N SER A 20 -9.26 -37.62 19.55
CA SER A 20 -10.32 -37.05 18.70
C SER A 20 -11.25 -38.13 18.13
N ARG A 21 -10.75 -39.35 17.84
CA ARG A 21 -11.57 -40.51 17.43
C ARG A 21 -12.58 -40.99 18.48
N GLN A 22 -12.26 -40.83 19.77
CA GLN A 22 -13.14 -41.23 20.86
C GLN A 22 -14.20 -40.17 21.17
N ARG A 23 -13.90 -38.88 20.95
CA ARG A 23 -14.90 -37.78 21.00
C ARG A 23 -15.81 -37.75 19.77
N LEU A 24 -15.31 -38.11 18.59
CA LEU A 24 -16.12 -38.29 17.37
C LEU A 24 -17.16 -39.40 17.54
N ARG A 25 -16.83 -40.51 18.22
CA ARG A 25 -17.76 -41.63 18.42
C ARG A 25 -19.00 -41.30 19.26
N THR A 26 -18.91 -40.39 20.23
CA THR A 26 -20.03 -40.00 21.09
C THR A 26 -20.92 -38.91 20.47
N ALA A 27 -20.44 -38.21 19.44
CA ALA A 27 -21.19 -37.20 18.68
C ALA A 27 -21.90 -37.75 17.41
N LEU A 28 -21.65 -39.01 17.05
CA LEU A 28 -22.04 -39.60 15.76
C LEU A 28 -23.55 -39.80 15.56
N VAL A 29 -24.37 -39.82 16.62
CA VAL A 29 -25.83 -40.01 16.49
C VAL A 29 -26.54 -38.72 16.04
N SER A 30 -25.93 -37.54 16.20
CA SER A 30 -26.45 -36.25 15.68
C SER A 30 -25.72 -35.75 14.42
N PHE A 31 -24.79 -36.53 13.86
CA PHE A 31 -23.86 -36.10 12.80
C PHE A 31 -24.47 -36.20 11.38
N SER A 32 -25.39 -37.14 11.16
CA SER A 32 -26.03 -37.36 9.85
C SER A 32 -27.01 -36.26 9.43
N SER A 33 -27.63 -35.55 10.38
CA SER A 33 -28.54 -34.43 10.09
C SER A 33 -27.81 -33.09 9.88
N LEU A 34 -26.65 -32.88 10.51
CA LEU A 34 -25.85 -31.65 10.40
C LEU A 34 -25.02 -31.57 9.10
N VAL A 35 -24.67 -32.71 8.50
CA VAL A 35 -23.82 -32.75 7.28
C VAL A 35 -24.61 -32.44 5.99
N GLN A 36 -25.94 -32.58 6.02
CA GLN A 36 -26.81 -32.12 4.91
C GLN A 36 -26.89 -30.59 4.80
N SER A 37 -26.38 -29.82 5.77
CA SER A 37 -26.39 -28.36 5.79
C SER A 37 -24.98 -27.73 5.86
N GLY A 38 -23.95 -28.41 5.33
CA GLY A 38 -22.61 -27.83 5.19
C GLY A 38 -22.62 -26.54 4.34
N PRO A 39 -21.59 -25.68 4.46
CA PRO A 39 -21.52 -24.44 3.69
C PRO A 39 -21.56 -24.74 2.19
N PRO A 40 -22.14 -23.85 1.38
CA PRO A 40 -22.16 -24.02 -0.07
C PRO A 40 -20.73 -24.00 -0.63
N VAL A 41 -20.49 -24.69 -1.75
CA VAL A 41 -19.13 -24.98 -2.26
C VAL A 41 -18.30 -23.70 -2.53
N GLU A 42 -18.95 -22.64 -2.99
CA GLU A 42 -18.33 -21.33 -3.21
C GLU A 42 -17.92 -20.62 -1.92
N LYS A 43 -18.35 -21.11 -0.74
CA LYS A 43 -17.97 -20.63 0.59
C LYS A 43 -17.13 -21.64 1.38
N ARG A 44 -16.37 -22.48 0.67
CA ARG A 44 -15.40 -23.44 1.24
C ARG A 44 -13.95 -23.03 0.97
N ALA A 45 -13.66 -21.73 1.06
CA ALA A 45 -12.31 -21.21 0.90
C ALA A 45 -11.43 -21.50 2.14
N LEU A 46 -10.13 -21.67 1.93
CA LEU A 46 -9.14 -21.83 3.01
C LEU A 46 -8.55 -20.47 3.35
N ARG A 47 -8.38 -20.19 4.64
CA ARG A 47 -7.65 -19.00 5.09
C ARG A 47 -6.15 -19.18 4.83
N LEU A 48 -5.41 -18.09 4.66
CA LEU A 48 -3.96 -18.12 4.44
C LEU A 48 -3.24 -18.90 5.55
N ARG A 49 -3.63 -18.70 6.81
CA ARG A 49 -3.08 -19.49 7.93
C ARG A 49 -3.35 -20.99 7.83
N GLU A 50 -4.48 -21.40 7.23
CA GLU A 50 -4.81 -22.81 7.04
C GLU A 50 -3.98 -23.42 5.90
N LEU A 51 -3.59 -22.63 4.90
CA LEU A 51 -2.61 -23.02 3.89
C LEU A 51 -1.20 -23.14 4.50
N GLN A 52 -0.83 -22.25 5.42
CA GLN A 52 0.44 -22.33 6.17
C GLN A 52 0.48 -23.57 7.08
N ASP A 53 -0.60 -23.86 7.81
CA ASP A 53 -0.76 -25.11 8.58
C ASP A 53 -0.56 -26.34 7.66
N LEU A 54 -1.07 -26.28 6.43
CA LEU A 54 -0.94 -27.37 5.44
C LEU A 54 0.51 -27.56 4.98
N ARG A 55 1.29 -26.49 4.79
CA ARG A 55 2.74 -26.59 4.50
C ARG A 55 3.44 -27.43 5.57
N SER A 56 3.26 -27.07 6.84
CA SER A 56 3.90 -27.81 7.95
C SER A 56 3.42 -29.26 8.03
N LEU A 57 2.14 -29.53 7.72
CA LEU A 57 1.61 -30.89 7.68
C LEU A 57 2.27 -31.74 6.57
N ILE A 58 2.54 -31.15 5.40
CA ILE A 58 3.22 -31.83 4.28
C ILE A 58 4.67 -32.11 4.64
N GLU A 59 5.38 -31.13 5.21
CA GLU A 59 6.77 -31.26 5.65
C GLU A 59 6.94 -32.43 6.64
N ASP A 60 6.04 -32.56 7.61
CA ASP A 60 6.06 -33.64 8.59
C ASP A 60 5.67 -35.01 8.00
N ARG A 61 4.54 -35.08 7.28
CA ARG A 61 3.96 -36.38 6.87
C ARG A 61 4.64 -36.97 5.64
N CYS A 62 5.09 -36.15 4.68
CA CYS A 62 5.70 -36.66 3.46
C CYS A 62 6.92 -37.54 3.77
N VAL A 63 7.80 -37.04 4.65
CA VAL A 63 9.00 -37.79 5.09
C VAL A 63 8.61 -38.87 6.10
N GLY A 64 7.79 -38.53 7.10
CA GLY A 64 7.43 -39.45 8.18
C GLY A 64 6.66 -40.70 7.71
N GLU A 65 5.89 -40.59 6.63
CA GLU A 65 5.13 -41.69 6.05
C GLU A 65 5.74 -42.25 4.76
N SER A 66 6.88 -41.71 4.32
CA SER A 66 7.55 -42.10 3.07
C SER A 66 6.59 -42.06 1.88
N TRP A 67 6.11 -40.86 1.52
CA TRP A 67 5.26 -40.70 0.35
C TRP A 67 6.07 -40.92 -0.94
N HIS A 68 5.41 -41.43 -1.97
CA HIS A 68 6.03 -41.73 -3.27
C HIS A 68 5.17 -41.19 -4.41
N ASP A 69 5.83 -40.77 -5.49
CA ASP A 69 5.19 -40.38 -6.73
C ASP A 69 4.52 -41.61 -7.36
N GLN A 70 3.24 -41.52 -7.73
CA GLN A 70 2.53 -42.69 -8.20
C GLN A 70 2.94 -43.11 -9.61
N GLU A 71 3.47 -42.21 -10.44
CA GLU A 71 3.87 -42.51 -11.82
C GLU A 71 5.30 -43.04 -11.90
N THR A 72 6.22 -42.47 -11.12
CA THR A 72 7.66 -42.81 -11.18
C THR A 72 8.09 -43.78 -10.07
N GLY A 73 7.28 -43.93 -9.01
CA GLY A 73 7.61 -44.72 -7.83
C GLY A 73 8.72 -44.12 -6.95
N GLN A 74 9.24 -42.93 -7.29
CA GLN A 74 10.29 -42.28 -6.52
C GLN A 74 9.76 -41.73 -5.20
N GLN A 75 10.59 -41.78 -4.16
CA GLN A 75 10.26 -41.19 -2.87
C GLN A 75 10.21 -39.66 -2.99
N LEU A 76 9.15 -39.06 -2.46
CA LEU A 76 8.90 -37.62 -2.55
C LEU A 76 9.62 -36.87 -1.42
N ARG A 77 10.19 -35.71 -1.77
CA ARG A 77 10.48 -34.65 -0.80
C ARG A 77 9.25 -33.76 -0.63
N ALA A 78 9.14 -33.07 0.48
CA ALA A 78 8.01 -32.17 0.75
C ALA A 78 7.82 -31.15 -0.39
N GLU A 79 8.91 -30.56 -0.86
CA GLU A 79 8.97 -29.61 -1.98
C GLU A 79 8.54 -30.19 -3.34
N ASP A 80 8.58 -31.51 -3.52
CA ASP A 80 8.10 -32.20 -4.73
C ASP A 80 6.59 -32.58 -4.65
N VAL A 81 5.93 -32.34 -3.51
CA VAL A 81 4.52 -32.68 -3.30
C VAL A 81 3.62 -31.72 -4.06
N ASN A 82 2.92 -32.24 -5.07
CA ASN A 82 1.86 -31.54 -5.80
C ASN A 82 0.46 -31.96 -5.31
N LEU A 83 -0.60 -31.43 -5.92
CA LEU A 83 -1.97 -31.75 -5.52
C LEU A 83 -2.45 -33.14 -5.90
N TYR A 84 -1.86 -33.79 -6.91
CA TYR A 84 -2.14 -35.22 -7.15
C TYR A 84 -1.63 -36.06 -5.98
N HIS A 85 -0.41 -35.79 -5.51
CA HIS A 85 0.18 -36.42 -4.33
C HIS A 85 -0.65 -36.13 -3.08
N LEU A 86 -0.94 -34.86 -2.80
CA LEU A 86 -1.71 -34.46 -1.63
C LEU A 86 -3.13 -35.06 -1.65
N ASN A 87 -3.76 -35.11 -2.82
CA ASN A 87 -5.07 -35.71 -2.96
C ASN A 87 -5.06 -37.22 -2.64
N HIS A 88 -4.03 -37.92 -3.10
CA HIS A 88 -3.85 -39.34 -2.86
C HIS A 88 -3.53 -39.68 -1.40
N PHE A 89 -2.57 -39.00 -0.76
CA PHE A 89 -2.10 -39.38 0.57
C PHE A 89 -2.85 -38.70 1.73
N LEU A 90 -3.52 -37.58 1.49
CA LEU A 90 -4.16 -36.77 2.54
C LEU A 90 -5.64 -36.50 2.29
N ILE A 91 -6.01 -35.88 1.15
CA ILE A 91 -7.37 -35.35 0.98
C ILE A 91 -8.39 -36.48 0.84
N CYS A 92 -8.22 -37.41 -0.10
CA CYS A 92 -9.19 -38.48 -0.30
C CYS A 92 -9.37 -39.38 0.94
N PRO A 93 -8.31 -39.81 1.65
CA PRO A 93 -8.47 -40.61 2.88
C PRO A 93 -9.18 -39.86 4.01
N SER A 94 -8.96 -38.54 4.15
CA SER A 94 -9.51 -37.75 5.27
C SER A 94 -10.96 -37.28 5.04
N THR A 95 -11.39 -37.18 3.79
CA THR A 95 -12.71 -36.63 3.39
C THR A 95 -13.87 -37.63 3.47
N VAL A 96 -13.58 -38.91 3.74
CA VAL A 96 -14.56 -39.98 4.00
C VAL A 96 -14.24 -40.65 5.34
N PRO A 97 -14.49 -39.98 6.49
CA PRO A 97 -14.06 -40.48 7.80
C PRO A 97 -14.70 -41.82 8.20
N GLU A 98 -15.87 -42.14 7.63
CA GLU A 98 -16.58 -43.42 7.80
C GLU A 98 -16.26 -44.46 6.70
N GLY A 99 -15.33 -44.12 5.80
CA GLY A 99 -14.97 -44.94 4.64
C GLY A 99 -15.94 -44.83 3.47
N VAL A 100 -15.84 -45.77 2.54
CA VAL A 100 -16.69 -45.89 1.36
C VAL A 100 -17.45 -47.21 1.37
N LEU A 101 -18.62 -47.21 0.75
CA LEU A 101 -19.37 -48.41 0.40
C LEU A 101 -18.95 -48.86 -1.00
N MET A 102 -18.51 -50.11 -1.11
CA MET A 102 -18.11 -50.71 -2.38
C MET A 102 -18.96 -51.93 -2.71
N TYR A 103 -19.55 -51.93 -3.90
CA TYR A 103 -20.24 -53.09 -4.45
C TYR A 103 -19.29 -53.90 -5.33
N CYS A 104 -18.90 -55.06 -4.80
CA CYS A 104 -17.99 -55.99 -5.45
C CYS A 104 -18.63 -57.39 -5.44
N PRO A 105 -19.46 -57.74 -6.43
CA PRO A 105 -20.28 -58.97 -6.41
C PRO A 105 -19.47 -60.26 -6.25
N CYS A 106 -18.25 -60.27 -6.79
CA CYS A 106 -17.37 -61.43 -6.82
C CYS A 106 -16.53 -61.60 -5.54
N VAL A 107 -16.54 -60.62 -4.64
CA VAL A 107 -15.73 -60.66 -3.42
C VAL A 107 -16.48 -61.45 -2.34
N ASP A 108 -15.79 -62.43 -1.72
CA ASP A 108 -16.31 -63.12 -0.55
C ASP A 108 -16.31 -62.19 0.68
N THR A 109 -17.45 -61.54 0.89
CA THR A 109 -17.68 -60.60 1.99
C THR A 109 -17.45 -61.18 3.39
N ALA A 110 -17.51 -62.51 3.57
CA ALA A 110 -17.30 -63.14 4.88
C ALA A 110 -15.81 -63.24 5.24
N ARG A 111 -14.94 -63.35 4.24
CA ARG A 111 -13.48 -63.45 4.41
C ARG A 111 -12.76 -62.11 4.32
N ALA A 112 -13.35 -61.14 3.62
CA ALA A 112 -12.74 -59.85 3.37
C ALA A 112 -12.52 -58.98 4.62
N ARG A 113 -13.27 -59.19 5.71
CA ARG A 113 -13.23 -58.30 6.89
C ARG A 113 -11.86 -58.32 7.59
N GLY A 114 -11.30 -57.14 7.81
CA GLY A 114 -9.98 -56.93 8.41
C GLY A 114 -8.82 -57.06 7.43
N GLN A 115 -9.09 -57.34 6.14
CA GLN A 115 -8.06 -57.52 5.12
C GLN A 115 -7.72 -56.20 4.42
N ALA A 116 -6.47 -56.09 3.98
CA ALA A 116 -6.01 -55.00 3.14
C ALA A 116 -6.62 -55.14 1.73
N MET A 117 -7.13 -54.03 1.22
CA MET A 117 -7.74 -53.92 -0.10
C MET A 117 -7.03 -52.86 -0.93
N ALA A 118 -6.76 -53.17 -2.18
CA ALA A 118 -6.28 -52.22 -3.18
C ALA A 118 -7.09 -52.32 -4.47
N GLN A 119 -7.07 -51.27 -5.27
CA GLN A 119 -7.63 -51.27 -6.62
C GLN A 119 -6.53 -50.90 -7.61
N SER A 120 -6.26 -51.76 -8.59
CA SER A 120 -5.27 -51.46 -9.62
C SER A 120 -5.74 -50.36 -10.57
N ASP A 121 -4.81 -49.65 -11.20
CA ASP A 121 -5.13 -48.73 -12.28
C ASP A 121 -5.04 -49.41 -13.64
N SER A 122 -6.17 -49.64 -14.30
CA SER A 122 -6.18 -50.18 -15.67
C SER A 122 -5.61 -49.23 -16.72
N ASN A 123 -5.40 -47.95 -16.37
CA ASN A 123 -4.85 -46.94 -17.26
C ASN A 123 -3.35 -46.70 -17.04
N SER A 124 -2.72 -47.38 -16.07
CA SER A 124 -1.29 -47.24 -15.81
C SER A 124 -0.45 -48.13 -16.74
N ALA A 125 0.73 -47.63 -17.11
CA ALA A 125 1.76 -48.40 -17.80
C ALA A 125 2.53 -49.35 -16.85
N MET A 126 2.43 -49.15 -15.53
CA MET A 126 3.05 -50.00 -14.51
C MET A 126 2.03 -50.97 -13.92
N ALA A 127 2.38 -52.26 -13.88
CA ALA A 127 1.47 -53.34 -13.48
C ALA A 127 1.00 -53.27 -12.01
N ASP A 128 1.75 -52.59 -11.15
CA ASP A 128 1.55 -52.58 -9.68
C ASP A 128 0.95 -51.28 -9.13
N GLN A 129 0.59 -50.31 -9.98
CA GLN A 129 0.07 -49.02 -9.53
C GLN A 129 -1.39 -49.13 -9.06
N THR A 130 -1.69 -48.54 -7.90
CA THR A 130 -3.02 -48.55 -7.27
C THR A 130 -3.69 -47.18 -7.35
N VAL A 131 -5.00 -47.16 -7.64
CA VAL A 131 -5.81 -45.93 -7.60
C VAL A 131 -6.38 -45.64 -6.21
N GLY A 132 -6.52 -46.69 -5.39
CA GLY A 132 -7.02 -46.60 -4.03
C GLY A 132 -6.58 -47.80 -3.19
N GLU A 133 -6.25 -47.53 -1.93
CA GLU A 133 -5.86 -48.51 -0.93
C GLU A 133 -6.67 -48.29 0.35
N GLY A 134 -7.00 -49.37 1.04
CA GLY A 134 -7.83 -49.32 2.23
C GLY A 134 -7.89 -50.64 2.99
N GLU A 135 -8.74 -50.65 4.02
CA GLU A 135 -9.00 -51.82 4.86
C GLU A 135 -10.50 -52.09 4.92
N VAL A 136 -10.91 -53.34 4.73
CA VAL A 136 -12.32 -53.73 4.81
C VAL A 136 -12.73 -53.81 6.28
N THR A 137 -13.54 -52.88 6.75
CA THR A 137 -13.94 -52.79 8.17
C THR A 137 -15.24 -53.53 8.48
N GLY A 138 -16.10 -53.73 7.48
CA GLY A 138 -17.40 -54.37 7.65
C GLY A 138 -18.15 -54.58 6.35
N VAL A 139 -19.42 -54.98 6.48
CA VAL A 139 -20.34 -55.24 5.37
C VAL A 139 -21.69 -54.62 5.71
N ARG A 140 -22.34 -53.95 4.75
CA ARG A 140 -23.67 -53.35 4.87
C ARG A 140 -24.62 -53.95 3.82
N GLY A 141 -25.84 -54.28 4.21
CA GLY A 141 -26.91 -54.61 3.26
C GLY A 141 -27.53 -53.34 2.71
N VAL A 142 -27.54 -53.16 1.39
CA VAL A 142 -28.17 -52.02 0.70
C VAL A 142 -28.96 -52.59 -0.48
N ASP A 143 -30.26 -52.34 -0.54
CA ASP A 143 -31.17 -52.81 -1.60
C ASP A 143 -31.08 -54.33 -1.90
N GLY A 144 -30.94 -55.14 -0.84
CA GLY A 144 -30.80 -56.60 -0.96
C GLY A 144 -29.42 -57.08 -1.42
N GLN A 145 -28.47 -56.17 -1.67
CA GLN A 145 -27.09 -56.47 -2.04
C GLN A 145 -26.14 -56.27 -0.86
N LYS A 146 -25.05 -57.04 -0.83
CA LYS A 146 -23.98 -56.89 0.18
C LYS A 146 -22.91 -55.93 -0.33
N TRP A 147 -22.66 -54.88 0.43
CA TRP A 147 -21.65 -53.86 0.16
C TRP A 147 -20.55 -53.91 1.20
N LEU A 148 -19.29 -53.79 0.77
CA LEU A 148 -18.15 -53.72 1.65
C LEU A 148 -18.00 -52.31 2.21
N ILE A 149 -17.74 -52.18 3.50
CA ILE A 149 -17.36 -50.92 4.13
C ILE A 149 -15.83 -50.88 4.14
N VAL A 150 -15.24 -50.00 3.34
CA VAL A 150 -13.79 -49.90 3.17
C VAL A 150 -13.32 -48.57 3.74
N LYS A 151 -12.46 -48.63 4.76
CA LYS A 151 -11.75 -47.45 5.25
C LYS A 151 -10.66 -47.11 4.25
N VAL A 152 -10.70 -45.90 3.71
CA VAL A 152 -9.71 -45.42 2.72
C VAL A 152 -8.43 -45.02 3.45
N CYS A 153 -7.30 -45.56 3.01
CA CYS A 153 -5.97 -45.25 3.54
C CYS A 153 -5.17 -44.40 2.56
N LYS A 154 -5.30 -44.66 1.25
CA LYS A 154 -4.69 -43.86 0.18
C LYS A 154 -5.59 -43.83 -1.05
N GLY A 155 -5.45 -42.77 -1.84
CA GLY A 155 -6.13 -42.62 -3.11
C GLY A 155 -7.65 -42.64 -2.96
N ARG A 156 -8.32 -43.04 -4.04
CA ARG A 156 -9.78 -43.13 -4.12
C ARG A 156 -10.19 -44.34 -4.95
N PHE A 157 -11.08 -45.14 -4.38
CA PHE A 157 -11.72 -46.23 -5.10
C PHE A 157 -12.68 -45.68 -6.16
N MET A 158 -12.71 -46.31 -7.33
CA MET A 158 -13.46 -45.86 -8.49
C MET A 158 -14.26 -47.01 -9.12
N LYS A 159 -15.45 -46.68 -9.61
CA LYS A 159 -16.29 -47.61 -10.36
C LYS A 159 -15.58 -48.08 -11.63
N LYS A 160 -15.52 -49.40 -11.83
CA LYS A 160 -15.02 -50.06 -13.06
C LYS A 160 -13.59 -49.69 -13.49
N ARG A 161 -12.76 -49.15 -12.59
CA ARG A 161 -11.35 -48.85 -12.86
C ARG A 161 -10.45 -49.96 -12.32
N GLY A 162 -9.81 -50.72 -13.19
CA GLY A 162 -8.97 -51.86 -12.80
C GLY A 162 -9.65 -52.94 -11.96
N ASN A 163 -8.82 -53.79 -11.34
CA ASN A 163 -9.24 -54.94 -10.55
C ASN A 163 -9.12 -54.64 -9.04
N ILE A 164 -9.96 -55.27 -8.24
CA ILE A 164 -9.87 -55.25 -6.78
C ILE A 164 -8.93 -56.37 -6.33
N LEU A 165 -7.94 -56.01 -5.51
CA LEU A 165 -6.99 -56.91 -4.88
C LEU A 165 -7.29 -56.97 -3.38
N ILE A 166 -7.34 -58.18 -2.83
CA ILE A 166 -7.44 -58.43 -1.38
C ILE A 166 -6.22 -59.23 -0.98
N GLU A 167 -5.45 -58.73 -0.01
CA GLU A 167 -4.14 -59.30 0.37
C GLU A 167 -3.23 -59.54 -0.86
N GLY A 168 -3.29 -58.64 -1.85
CA GLY A 168 -2.52 -58.74 -3.10
C GLY A 168 -3.10 -59.67 -4.17
N HIS A 169 -4.22 -60.35 -3.93
CA HIS A 169 -4.83 -61.28 -4.89
C HIS A 169 -6.06 -60.69 -5.59
N ILE A 170 -6.12 -60.83 -6.92
CA ILE A 170 -7.27 -60.39 -7.73
C ILE A 170 -8.54 -61.10 -7.27
N SER A 171 -9.48 -60.32 -6.72
CA SER A 171 -10.71 -60.80 -6.10
C SER A 171 -11.98 -60.36 -6.83
N GLY A 172 -11.88 -59.51 -7.85
CA GLY A 172 -13.01 -59.08 -8.67
C GLY A 172 -12.88 -57.65 -9.19
N ARG A 173 -14.03 -57.02 -9.49
CA ARG A 173 -14.12 -55.61 -9.88
C ARG A 173 -15.14 -54.86 -9.03
N CYS A 174 -14.92 -53.56 -8.88
CA CYS A 174 -15.87 -52.64 -8.26
C CYS A 174 -16.92 -52.21 -9.29
N GLU A 175 -18.17 -52.63 -9.10
CA GLU A 175 -19.30 -52.27 -9.95
C GLU A 175 -19.91 -50.92 -9.55
N ASP A 176 -19.79 -50.53 -8.28
CA ASP A 176 -20.22 -49.22 -7.80
C ASP A 176 -19.48 -48.86 -6.49
N VAL A 177 -19.25 -47.57 -6.28
CA VAL A 177 -18.61 -47.03 -5.07
C VAL A 177 -19.28 -45.72 -4.68
N ARG A 178 -19.57 -45.54 -3.40
CA ARG A 178 -20.20 -44.34 -2.86
C ARG A 178 -19.65 -44.02 -1.45
N PRO A 179 -19.68 -42.76 -1.00
CA PRO A 179 -19.34 -42.42 0.38
C PRO A 179 -20.21 -43.19 1.38
N ASN A 180 -19.62 -43.66 2.49
CA ASN A 180 -20.40 -44.24 3.57
C ASN A 180 -20.95 -43.12 4.46
N ASN A 181 -22.25 -42.82 4.32
CA ASN A 181 -22.99 -41.76 5.02
C ASN A 181 -22.60 -40.31 4.67
N VAL A 182 -21.30 -39.98 4.64
CA VAL A 182 -20.81 -38.60 4.51
C VAL A 182 -19.62 -38.52 3.54
N SER A 183 -19.63 -37.49 2.69
CA SER A 183 -18.46 -37.01 1.94
C SER A 183 -18.24 -35.54 2.25
N LEU A 184 -17.01 -35.19 2.65
CA LEU A 184 -16.62 -33.83 2.99
C LEU A 184 -15.63 -33.28 1.95
N SER A 185 -15.52 -31.97 1.90
CA SER A 185 -14.39 -31.26 1.32
C SER A 185 -13.23 -31.22 2.32
N TYR A 186 -12.02 -30.92 1.86
CA TYR A 186 -10.87 -30.81 2.77
C TYR A 186 -11.04 -29.64 3.75
N GLN A 187 -11.66 -28.53 3.30
CA GLN A 187 -11.97 -27.39 4.15
C GLN A 187 -12.89 -27.78 5.32
N GLU A 188 -13.95 -28.56 5.04
CA GLU A 188 -14.87 -29.06 6.06
C GLU A 188 -14.12 -29.96 7.07
N VAL A 189 -13.21 -30.83 6.59
CA VAL A 189 -12.38 -31.71 7.44
C VAL A 189 -11.52 -30.91 8.44
N LEU A 190 -10.82 -29.88 7.96
CA LEU A 190 -9.97 -29.04 8.81
C LEU A 190 -10.75 -28.43 9.98
N ARG A 191 -11.99 -28.00 9.74
CA ARG A 191 -12.83 -27.37 10.78
C ARG A 191 -13.37 -28.38 11.77
N TYR A 192 -13.86 -29.53 11.30
CA TYR A 192 -14.30 -30.61 12.17
C TYR A 192 -13.15 -31.12 13.07
N SER A 193 -11.94 -31.22 12.54
CA SER A 193 -10.77 -31.66 13.30
C SER A 193 -10.41 -30.72 14.46
N LYS A 194 -10.76 -29.43 14.34
CA LYS A 194 -10.58 -28.39 15.37
C LYS A 194 -11.80 -28.25 16.30
N GLY A 195 -12.81 -29.13 16.19
CA GLY A 195 -14.02 -29.10 17.01
C GLY A 195 -14.98 -27.95 16.69
N LEU A 196 -14.86 -27.34 15.51
CA LEU A 196 -15.67 -26.21 15.05
C LEU A 196 -16.79 -26.70 14.13
N LEU A 197 -17.93 -26.00 14.14
CA LEU A 197 -18.96 -26.18 13.11
C LEU A 197 -18.46 -25.67 11.75
N PRO A 198 -18.88 -26.27 10.62
CA PRO A 198 -18.55 -25.79 9.29
C PRO A 198 -19.12 -24.38 9.05
N GLU A 199 -18.30 -23.35 9.24
CA GLU A 199 -18.64 -21.97 8.92
C GLU A 199 -18.43 -21.71 7.42
N ALA A 200 -19.33 -20.92 6.82
CA ALA A 200 -19.21 -20.51 5.43
C ALA A 200 -18.12 -19.43 5.27
N VAL A 201 -17.00 -19.78 4.65
CA VAL A 201 -15.87 -18.89 4.37
C VAL A 201 -15.89 -18.48 2.90
N ALA A 202 -16.40 -17.28 2.64
CA ALA A 202 -16.36 -16.71 1.30
C ALA A 202 -14.92 -16.35 0.89
N PRO A 203 -14.53 -16.58 -0.37
CA PRO A 203 -13.19 -16.23 -0.82
C PRO A 203 -12.99 -14.74 -0.99
N ASN A 204 -11.85 -14.26 -0.54
CA ASN A 204 -11.31 -12.99 -1.02
C ASN A 204 -10.84 -13.15 -2.47
N TRP A 205 -10.16 -14.27 -2.76
CA TRP A 205 -9.57 -14.55 -4.07
C TRP A 205 -9.83 -15.98 -4.53
N PHE A 206 -10.01 -16.14 -5.84
CA PHE A 206 -10.10 -17.44 -6.50
C PHE A 206 -8.73 -17.82 -7.06
N CYS A 207 -8.23 -19.03 -6.80
CA CYS A 207 -6.96 -19.48 -7.36
C CYS A 207 -7.16 -20.28 -8.65
N SER A 208 -6.62 -19.76 -9.76
CA SER A 208 -6.50 -20.47 -11.04
C SER A 208 -5.11 -21.11 -11.13
N HIS A 209 -5.05 -22.44 -11.20
CA HIS A 209 -3.79 -23.18 -11.13
C HIS A 209 -3.96 -24.60 -11.69
N TRP A 210 -2.84 -25.29 -11.90
CA TRP A 210 -2.85 -26.70 -12.28
C TRP A 210 -2.41 -27.60 -11.11
N TRP A 211 -2.85 -28.86 -11.10
CA TRP A 211 -2.66 -29.74 -9.94
C TRP A 211 -1.25 -30.30 -9.76
N GLY A 212 -0.41 -30.30 -10.78
CA GLY A 212 0.95 -30.85 -10.66
C GLY A 212 2.01 -29.81 -10.26
N GLU A 213 1.61 -28.57 -10.00
CA GLU A 213 2.46 -27.59 -9.33
C GLU A 213 2.73 -28.01 -7.88
N ALA A 214 3.94 -27.75 -7.39
CA ALA A 214 4.31 -27.98 -6.01
C ALA A 214 3.41 -27.16 -5.06
N VAL A 215 2.82 -27.82 -4.06
CA VAL A 215 1.89 -27.19 -3.12
C VAL A 215 2.60 -26.11 -2.30
N LEU A 216 3.90 -26.27 -2.01
CA LEU A 216 4.63 -25.29 -1.23
C LEU A 216 4.85 -23.99 -1.99
N ASP A 217 5.11 -24.09 -3.30
CA ASP A 217 5.23 -22.93 -4.18
C ASP A 217 3.89 -22.23 -4.40
N PHE A 218 2.81 -22.99 -4.54
CA PHE A 218 1.44 -22.45 -4.52
C PHE A 218 1.18 -21.61 -3.27
N ILE A 219 1.59 -22.11 -2.09
CA ILE A 219 1.40 -21.39 -0.82
C ILE A 219 2.28 -20.13 -0.77
N LYS A 220 3.55 -20.20 -1.24
CA LYS A 220 4.43 -19.01 -1.33
C LYS A 220 3.81 -17.92 -2.21
N CYS A 221 3.21 -18.29 -3.35
CA CYS A 221 2.48 -17.37 -4.21
C CYS A 221 1.32 -16.70 -3.47
N CYS A 222 0.51 -17.47 -2.72
CA CYS A 222 -0.58 -16.92 -1.90
C CYS A 222 -0.07 -15.98 -0.79
N GLU A 223 1.07 -16.29 -0.16
CA GLU A 223 1.70 -15.44 0.86
C GLU A 223 2.20 -14.12 0.29
N LYS A 224 2.94 -14.16 -0.83
CA LYS A 224 3.42 -12.97 -1.54
C LYS A 224 2.27 -12.09 -1.99
N HIS A 225 1.21 -12.69 -2.53
CA HIS A 225 0.01 -12.00 -2.93
C HIS A 225 -0.71 -11.35 -1.74
N ALA A 226 -0.91 -12.07 -0.65
CA ALA A 226 -1.51 -11.51 0.57
C ALA A 226 -0.69 -10.35 1.13
N ALA A 227 0.63 -10.49 1.22
CA ALA A 227 1.51 -9.43 1.70
C ALA A 227 1.45 -8.18 0.82
N THR A 228 1.44 -8.37 -0.51
CA THR A 228 1.40 -7.26 -1.49
C THR A 228 0.09 -6.46 -1.38
N HIS A 229 -1.04 -7.14 -1.18
CA HIS A 229 -2.35 -6.52 -0.99
C HIS A 229 -2.66 -6.14 0.47
N GLN A 230 -1.69 -6.31 1.38
CA GLN A 230 -1.85 -6.09 2.82
C GLN A 230 -3.05 -6.85 3.41
N LEU A 231 -3.28 -8.07 2.92
CA LEU A 231 -4.33 -8.97 3.40
C LEU A 231 -3.85 -9.67 4.67
N GLY A 232 -4.68 -9.67 5.72
CA GLY A 232 -4.37 -10.38 6.96
C GLY A 232 -4.39 -11.90 6.80
N ALA A 233 -3.91 -12.63 7.82
CA ALA A 233 -3.85 -14.10 7.83
C ALA A 233 -5.22 -14.80 7.76
N ASP A 234 -6.31 -14.06 7.98
CA ASP A 234 -7.69 -14.51 7.82
C ASP A 234 -8.22 -14.39 6.38
N SER A 235 -7.43 -13.82 5.46
CA SER A 235 -7.77 -13.78 4.04
C SER A 235 -7.93 -15.18 3.46
N ALA A 236 -8.97 -15.37 2.65
CA ALA A 236 -9.41 -16.67 2.18
C ALA A 236 -9.21 -16.84 0.67
N TYR A 237 -8.62 -17.97 0.29
CA TYR A 237 -8.35 -18.39 -1.07
C TYR A 237 -9.22 -19.61 -1.41
N TRP A 238 -10.00 -19.52 -2.47
CA TRP A 238 -10.75 -20.66 -2.98
C TRP A 238 -9.86 -21.49 -3.90
N VAL A 239 -9.72 -22.78 -3.57
CA VAL A 239 -8.86 -23.71 -4.31
C VAL A 239 -9.66 -24.97 -4.62
N CYS A 240 -9.71 -25.35 -5.90
CA CYS A 240 -10.59 -26.40 -6.38
C CYS A 240 -10.37 -27.77 -5.69
N ALA A 241 -9.13 -28.09 -5.33
CA ALA A 241 -8.79 -29.35 -4.65
C ALA A 241 -9.35 -29.41 -3.22
N TYR A 242 -9.43 -28.28 -2.53
CA TYR A 242 -9.82 -28.23 -1.11
C TYR A 242 -11.30 -27.98 -0.90
N ALA A 243 -11.94 -27.24 -1.80
CA ALA A 243 -13.35 -26.85 -1.70
C ALA A 243 -14.32 -27.90 -2.25
N ASN A 244 -13.95 -28.56 -3.35
CA ASN A 244 -14.80 -29.60 -3.95
C ASN A 244 -14.72 -30.91 -3.17
N ARG A 245 -15.83 -31.63 -3.10
CA ARG A 245 -15.92 -32.95 -2.50
C ARG A 245 -15.35 -33.99 -3.46
N GLN A 246 -14.11 -34.41 -3.21
CA GLN A 246 -13.33 -35.24 -4.14
C GLN A 246 -13.95 -36.60 -4.46
N HIS A 247 -14.83 -37.14 -3.61
CA HIS A 247 -15.55 -38.40 -3.86
C HIS A 247 -16.86 -38.22 -4.65
N GLU A 248 -17.33 -36.97 -4.81
CA GLU A 248 -18.61 -36.61 -5.42
C GLU A 248 -18.49 -35.43 -6.39
N LEU A 249 -17.34 -35.28 -7.07
CA LEU A 249 -17.01 -34.13 -7.93
C LEU A 249 -18.12 -33.71 -8.91
N GLY A 250 -18.89 -34.67 -9.46
CA GLY A 250 -19.99 -34.38 -10.38
C GLY A 250 -21.11 -33.51 -9.78
N VAL A 251 -21.30 -33.53 -8.46
CA VAL A 251 -22.28 -32.69 -7.75
C VAL A 251 -21.83 -31.23 -7.71
N ASP A 252 -20.55 -30.99 -7.45
CA ASP A 252 -20.00 -29.63 -7.33
C ASP A 252 -19.72 -29.00 -8.71
N LEU A 253 -19.35 -29.81 -9.72
CA LEU A 253 -19.05 -29.34 -11.08
C LEU A 253 -20.29 -29.12 -11.94
N GLY A 254 -21.31 -29.98 -11.82
CA GLY A 254 -22.45 -30.00 -12.74
C GLY A 254 -22.09 -30.43 -14.17
N SER A 255 -23.06 -30.35 -15.09
CA SER A 255 -22.88 -30.65 -16.53
C SER A 255 -22.73 -29.39 -17.39
N ASP A 256 -22.90 -28.22 -16.78
CA ASP A 256 -22.83 -26.91 -17.40
C ASP A 256 -21.68 -26.12 -16.75
N PRO A 257 -20.63 -25.75 -17.50
CA PRO A 257 -19.49 -25.00 -16.96
C PRO A 257 -19.87 -23.69 -16.25
N ILE A 258 -20.97 -23.06 -16.65
CA ILE A 258 -21.44 -21.80 -16.06
C ILE A 258 -22.10 -22.04 -14.69
N GLN A 259 -22.59 -23.24 -14.40
CA GLN A 259 -23.14 -23.61 -13.08
C GLN A 259 -22.10 -24.26 -12.15
N SER A 260 -20.85 -24.38 -12.60
CA SER A 260 -19.78 -25.02 -11.85
C SER A 260 -19.46 -24.28 -10.54
N SER A 261 -18.92 -25.01 -9.57
CA SER A 261 -18.40 -24.44 -8.32
C SER A 261 -17.35 -23.35 -8.55
N PHE A 262 -16.65 -23.40 -9.68
CA PHE A 262 -15.63 -22.46 -10.12
C PHE A 262 -16.23 -21.07 -10.33
N LEU A 263 -17.25 -20.98 -11.19
CA LEU A 263 -17.89 -19.69 -11.48
C LEU A 263 -18.61 -19.13 -10.25
N LYS A 264 -19.25 -19.99 -9.45
CA LYS A 264 -19.89 -19.58 -8.19
C LYS A 264 -18.87 -18.99 -7.20
N ALA A 265 -17.67 -19.55 -7.11
CA ALA A 265 -16.60 -19.01 -6.27
C ALA A 265 -16.08 -17.67 -6.81
N MET A 266 -15.87 -17.55 -8.13
CA MET A 266 -15.48 -16.28 -8.77
C MET A 266 -16.55 -15.18 -8.59
N GLU A 267 -17.85 -15.52 -8.60
CA GLU A 267 -18.95 -14.62 -8.26
C GLU A 267 -18.84 -14.08 -6.82
N LEU A 268 -18.13 -14.76 -5.92
CA LEU A 268 -17.88 -14.30 -4.55
C LEU A 268 -16.53 -13.60 -4.37
N SER A 269 -15.55 -13.85 -5.23
CA SER A 269 -14.19 -13.29 -5.12
C SER A 269 -14.07 -11.85 -5.60
N GLY A 270 -13.10 -11.12 -5.05
CA GLY A 270 -12.66 -9.80 -5.54
C GLY A 270 -11.80 -9.89 -6.80
N GLY A 271 -11.07 -10.98 -6.97
CA GLY A 271 -10.24 -11.26 -8.14
C GLY A 271 -9.83 -12.73 -8.26
N VAL A 272 -9.09 -13.02 -9.33
CA VAL A 272 -8.48 -14.30 -9.65
C VAL A 272 -6.97 -14.17 -9.53
N LEU A 273 -6.35 -15.08 -8.78
CA LEU A 273 -4.91 -15.27 -8.72
C LEU A 273 -4.55 -16.44 -9.63
N LEU A 274 -3.94 -16.15 -10.77
CA LEU A 274 -3.38 -17.14 -11.69
C LEU A 274 -1.97 -17.52 -11.23
N ILE A 275 -1.75 -18.77 -10.87
CA ILE A 275 -0.46 -19.26 -10.42
C ILE A 275 0.16 -20.12 -11.52
N LEU A 276 1.36 -19.72 -11.96
CA LEU A 276 2.08 -20.34 -13.06
C LEU A 276 3.27 -21.16 -12.56
N ASP A 277 3.36 -22.41 -13.02
CA ASP A 277 4.57 -23.21 -12.97
C ASP A 277 5.58 -22.77 -14.06
N PRO A 278 6.84 -23.21 -14.02
CA PRO A 278 7.83 -22.88 -15.05
C PRO A 278 7.39 -23.24 -16.48
N GLY A 279 6.52 -24.25 -16.62
CA GLY A 279 5.90 -24.66 -17.87
C GLY A 279 4.84 -23.69 -18.41
N ALA A 280 4.28 -22.81 -17.58
CA ALA A 280 3.02 -22.11 -17.80
C ALA A 280 1.89 -23.07 -18.21
N THR A 281 1.86 -24.24 -17.59
CA THR A 281 0.92 -25.32 -17.79
C THR A 281 -0.55 -24.89 -17.65
N PRO A 282 -0.94 -23.94 -16.78
CA PRO A 282 -2.31 -23.41 -16.75
C PRO A 282 -2.83 -22.94 -18.12
N PHE A 283 -1.99 -22.34 -18.97
CA PHE A 283 -2.42 -21.93 -20.32
C PHE A 283 -2.77 -23.10 -21.25
N GLN A 284 -2.40 -24.32 -20.88
CA GLN A 284 -2.70 -25.55 -21.60
C GLN A 284 -3.86 -26.33 -20.97
N ARG A 285 -4.47 -25.83 -19.88
CA ARG A 285 -5.57 -26.47 -19.15
C ARG A 285 -6.86 -25.70 -19.39
N ILE A 286 -7.84 -26.36 -20.00
CA ILE A 286 -9.05 -25.67 -20.47
C ILE A 286 -9.90 -25.07 -19.35
N TRP A 287 -9.86 -25.64 -18.14
CA TRP A 287 -10.52 -25.05 -16.95
C TRP A 287 -9.83 -23.75 -16.50
N CYS A 288 -8.49 -23.69 -16.51
CA CYS A 288 -7.76 -22.44 -16.26
C CYS A 288 -8.03 -21.40 -17.37
N CYS A 289 -8.09 -21.84 -18.63
CA CYS A 289 -8.51 -20.98 -19.74
C CYS A 289 -9.95 -20.47 -19.59
N PHE A 290 -10.86 -21.28 -19.05
CA PHE A 290 -12.23 -20.87 -18.73
C PHE A 290 -12.23 -19.76 -17.68
N GLU A 291 -11.50 -19.95 -16.58
CA GLU A 291 -11.39 -18.97 -15.48
C GLU A 291 -10.84 -17.63 -15.99
N GLY A 292 -9.74 -17.65 -16.75
CA GLY A 292 -9.19 -16.44 -17.39
C GLY A 292 -10.13 -15.83 -18.44
N GLY A 293 -10.87 -16.68 -19.16
CA GLY A 293 -11.88 -16.24 -20.13
C GLY A 293 -13.06 -15.51 -19.49
N ILE A 294 -13.55 -16.00 -18.35
CA ILE A 294 -14.58 -15.32 -17.57
C ILE A 294 -14.10 -13.95 -17.08
N VAL A 295 -12.87 -13.85 -16.56
CA VAL A 295 -12.29 -12.54 -16.18
C VAL A 295 -12.25 -11.60 -17.39
N SER A 296 -11.78 -12.09 -18.54
CA SER A 296 -11.68 -11.31 -19.78
C SER A 296 -13.04 -10.79 -20.24
N LEU A 297 -14.08 -11.64 -20.25
CA LEU A 297 -15.43 -11.24 -20.65
C LEU A 297 -16.08 -10.27 -19.66
N ALA A 298 -15.89 -10.49 -18.35
CA ALA A 298 -16.41 -9.62 -17.31
C ALA A 298 -15.81 -8.20 -17.36
N GLN A 299 -14.51 -8.07 -17.67
CA GLN A 299 -13.84 -6.77 -17.77
C GLN A 299 -14.19 -5.97 -19.03
N ARG A 300 -14.74 -6.61 -20.06
CA ARG A 300 -14.96 -6.01 -21.39
C ARG A 300 -16.43 -5.76 -21.71
N ASP A 301 -17.36 -6.10 -20.81
CA ASP A 301 -18.82 -6.00 -21.04
C ASP A 301 -19.27 -6.73 -22.33
N ALA A 302 -18.46 -7.70 -22.75
CA ALA A 302 -18.59 -8.38 -24.02
C ALA A 302 -19.58 -9.53 -23.88
N LEU A 303 -20.86 -9.18 -23.79
CA LEU A 303 -21.93 -10.16 -23.79
C LEU A 303 -22.21 -10.61 -25.23
N PRO A 304 -22.48 -11.90 -25.48
CA PRO A 304 -22.98 -12.34 -26.78
C PRO A 304 -24.27 -11.56 -27.12
N ALA A 305 -24.34 -11.02 -28.34
CA ALA A 305 -25.34 -10.02 -28.74
C ALA A 305 -26.82 -10.48 -28.69
N THR A 306 -27.09 -11.77 -28.57
CA THR A 306 -28.45 -12.35 -28.57
C THR A 306 -29.06 -12.35 -27.16
N SER A 307 -30.34 -11.97 -27.03
CA SER A 307 -31.09 -11.92 -25.76
C SER A 307 -31.09 -13.23 -24.97
N ASP A 308 -30.88 -14.35 -25.65
CA ASP A 308 -31.12 -15.68 -25.09
C ASP A 308 -29.83 -16.42 -24.67
N CYS A 309 -28.62 -15.83 -24.80
CA CYS A 309 -27.37 -16.58 -24.60
C CYS A 309 -27.20 -17.16 -23.18
N HIS A 310 -26.75 -18.41 -23.11
CA HIS A 310 -26.57 -19.14 -21.85
C HIS A 310 -25.51 -18.48 -20.96
N GLY A 311 -25.84 -18.23 -19.70
CA GLY A 311 -24.94 -17.58 -18.72
C GLY A 311 -24.81 -16.06 -18.80
N ARG A 312 -25.60 -15.40 -19.65
CA ARG A 312 -25.61 -13.93 -19.80
C ARG A 312 -25.83 -13.18 -18.49
N GLU A 313 -26.82 -13.60 -17.70
CA GLU A 313 -27.15 -12.96 -16.42
C GLU A 313 -25.99 -13.04 -15.41
N THR A 314 -25.26 -14.17 -15.39
CA THR A 314 -24.08 -14.33 -14.54
C THR A 314 -22.94 -13.41 -14.99
N LEU A 315 -22.63 -13.37 -16.29
CA LEU A 315 -21.61 -12.47 -16.84
C LEU A 315 -21.98 -10.99 -16.62
N GLN A 316 -23.27 -10.64 -16.74
CA GLN A 316 -23.79 -9.31 -16.41
C GLN A 316 -23.61 -8.97 -14.93
N ARG A 317 -23.88 -9.91 -14.01
CA ARG A 317 -23.66 -9.71 -12.57
C ARG A 317 -22.18 -9.53 -12.23
N LEU A 318 -21.28 -10.19 -12.97
CA LEU A 318 -19.83 -10.01 -12.83
C LEU A 318 -19.35 -8.68 -13.41
N ALA A 319 -19.92 -8.23 -14.52
CA ALA A 319 -19.54 -6.99 -15.20
C ALA A 319 -20.15 -5.71 -14.58
N ALA A 320 -21.39 -5.78 -14.08
CA ALA A 320 -22.11 -4.66 -13.42
C ALA A 320 -21.59 -4.30 -12.02
N ARG A 321 -20.39 -4.77 -11.69
CA ARG A 321 -19.60 -4.49 -10.48
C ARG A 321 -18.93 -3.12 -10.60
N ASP A 322 -19.75 -2.07 -10.71
CA ASP A 322 -19.28 -0.68 -10.74
C ASP A 322 -19.18 -0.11 -9.32
N GLY A 323 -18.03 0.51 -9.02
CA GLY A 323 -17.64 1.06 -7.72
C GLY A 323 -18.38 2.33 -7.28
N GLN A 324 -19.69 2.40 -7.50
CA GLN A 324 -20.58 3.38 -6.87
C GLN A 324 -21.16 2.74 -5.60
N GLU A 325 -21.09 3.48 -4.49
CA GLU A 325 -21.51 3.15 -3.11
C GLU A 325 -22.17 1.77 -2.91
N GLY A 326 -21.36 0.78 -2.47
CA GLY A 326 -21.84 -0.50 -1.95
C GLY A 326 -21.76 -1.71 -2.91
N ARG A 327 -21.34 -1.55 -4.17
CA ARG A 327 -21.09 -2.68 -5.09
C ARG A 327 -19.58 -3.00 -5.22
N ARG A 328 -19.28 -4.30 -5.34
CA ARG A 328 -17.91 -4.86 -5.49
C ARG A 328 -17.29 -4.37 -6.80
N SER A 329 -15.97 -4.23 -6.87
CA SER A 329 -15.23 -3.88 -8.11
C SER A 329 -15.23 -5.03 -9.13
N ALA A 330 -15.00 -4.70 -10.41
CA ALA A 330 -14.77 -5.67 -11.47
C ALA A 330 -13.69 -6.70 -11.07
N LEU A 331 -13.85 -7.95 -11.55
CA LEU A 331 -12.99 -9.07 -11.20
C LEU A 331 -11.56 -8.84 -11.74
N GLN A 332 -10.57 -8.77 -10.85
CA GLN A 332 -9.16 -8.54 -11.20
C GLN A 332 -8.44 -9.85 -11.57
N LEU A 333 -7.37 -9.77 -12.37
CA LEU A 333 -6.47 -10.90 -12.67
C LEU A 333 -5.04 -10.58 -12.23
N ASP A 334 -4.61 -11.19 -11.13
CA ASP A 334 -3.23 -11.14 -10.69
C ASP A 334 -2.51 -12.44 -11.04
N ILE A 335 -1.21 -12.37 -11.27
CA ILE A 335 -0.42 -13.49 -11.79
C ILE A 335 0.79 -13.70 -10.89
N ALA A 336 0.91 -14.89 -10.31
CA ALA A 336 2.02 -15.25 -9.44
C ALA A 336 2.79 -16.46 -9.98
N THR A 337 4.04 -16.56 -9.58
CA THR A 337 4.91 -17.70 -9.88
C THR A 337 6.04 -17.76 -8.85
N VAL A 338 6.80 -18.86 -8.87
CA VAL A 338 8.06 -18.98 -8.15
C VAL A 338 9.18 -19.02 -9.19
N ASP A 339 10.16 -18.13 -9.04
CA ASP A 339 11.30 -18.05 -9.95
C ASP A 339 12.33 -19.18 -9.71
N GLY A 340 13.40 -19.18 -10.52
CA GLY A 340 14.46 -20.19 -10.43
C GLY A 340 15.21 -20.22 -9.08
N ASP A 341 15.15 -19.14 -8.31
CA ASP A 341 15.77 -19.02 -6.99
C ASP A 341 14.81 -19.42 -5.86
N GLY A 342 13.59 -19.84 -6.19
CA GLY A 342 12.58 -20.24 -5.22
C GLY A 342 11.82 -19.08 -4.59
N THR A 343 11.94 -17.86 -5.15
CA THR A 343 11.28 -16.65 -4.68
C THR A 343 9.96 -16.42 -5.39
N ALA A 344 8.91 -16.11 -4.63
CA ALA A 344 7.60 -15.80 -5.20
C ALA A 344 7.57 -14.41 -5.85
N GLN A 345 7.26 -14.39 -7.14
CA GLN A 345 7.09 -13.20 -7.97
C GLN A 345 5.61 -12.98 -8.26
N LEU A 346 5.20 -11.72 -8.42
CA LEU A 346 3.81 -11.34 -8.59
C LEU A 346 3.69 -10.16 -9.55
N ILE A 347 2.81 -10.28 -10.54
CA ILE A 347 2.30 -9.18 -11.35
C ILE A 347 0.86 -8.91 -10.91
N THR A 348 0.57 -7.64 -10.67
CA THR A 348 -0.77 -7.16 -10.31
C THR A 348 -1.41 -6.45 -11.49
N GLN A 349 -2.73 -6.57 -11.69
CA GLN A 349 -3.39 -5.85 -12.79
C GLN A 349 -3.48 -4.34 -12.54
N ARG A 350 -3.57 -3.93 -11.28
CA ARG A 350 -3.70 -2.54 -10.83
C ARG A 350 -2.65 -2.22 -9.76
N LEU A 351 -2.56 -0.95 -9.37
CA LEU A 351 -1.81 -0.56 -8.18
C LEU A 351 -2.41 -1.20 -6.93
N THR A 352 -1.56 -1.48 -5.95
CA THR A 352 -2.03 -1.80 -4.60
C THR A 352 -2.53 -0.53 -3.91
N LYS A 353 -3.33 -0.65 -2.83
CA LYS A 353 -3.79 0.52 -2.06
C LYS A 353 -2.65 1.41 -1.59
N GLN A 354 -1.54 0.80 -1.16
CA GLN A 354 -0.35 1.53 -0.74
C GLN A 354 0.25 2.35 -1.89
N GLU A 355 0.25 1.81 -3.10
CA GLU A 355 0.74 2.49 -4.29
C GLU A 355 -0.23 3.57 -4.77
N GLU A 356 -1.54 3.35 -4.65
CA GLU A 356 -2.55 4.40 -4.87
C GLU A 356 -2.37 5.55 -3.88
N GLU A 357 -2.17 5.26 -2.59
CA GLU A 357 -1.84 6.26 -1.56
C GLU A 357 -0.53 6.98 -1.86
N MET A 358 0.49 6.29 -2.36
CA MET A 358 1.73 6.93 -2.82
C MET A 358 1.47 7.92 -3.95
N GLU A 359 0.59 7.61 -4.91
CA GLU A 359 0.22 8.55 -5.98
C GLU A 359 -0.58 9.75 -5.45
N GLU A 360 -1.47 9.57 -4.46
CA GLU A 360 -2.16 10.70 -3.83
C GLU A 360 -1.21 11.59 -3.00
N ILE A 361 -0.28 10.99 -2.25
CA ILE A 361 0.75 11.74 -1.50
C ILE A 361 1.72 12.44 -2.46
N ARG A 362 2.08 11.80 -3.58
CA ARG A 362 2.95 12.39 -4.61
C ARG A 362 2.36 13.70 -5.13
N LYS A 363 1.05 13.77 -5.39
CA LYS A 363 0.36 15.01 -5.82
C LYS A 363 0.50 16.16 -4.82
N LEU A 364 0.67 15.85 -3.53
CA LEU A 364 0.75 16.84 -2.45
C LEU A 364 2.18 17.23 -2.08
N ARG A 365 3.15 16.30 -2.20
CA ARG A 365 4.50 16.45 -1.60
C ARG A 365 5.67 16.08 -2.51
N GLY A 366 5.44 15.66 -3.75
CA GLY A 366 6.51 15.32 -4.70
C GLY A 366 7.35 14.09 -4.32
N THR A 367 6.72 13.07 -3.70
CA THR A 367 7.38 11.84 -3.21
C THR A 367 7.49 10.72 -4.27
N GLN A 368 8.03 9.56 -3.88
CA GLN A 368 8.15 8.37 -4.72
C GLN A 368 6.79 7.94 -5.32
N SER A 369 6.79 7.64 -6.62
CA SER A 369 5.61 7.18 -7.37
C SER A 369 5.21 5.76 -6.97
N GLY A 370 3.93 5.53 -6.74
CA GLY A 370 3.34 4.20 -6.56
C GLY A 370 3.48 3.33 -7.81
N TRP A 371 3.42 3.92 -9.01
CA TRP A 371 3.73 3.21 -10.25
C TRP A 371 5.20 2.78 -10.36
N ALA A 372 6.14 3.63 -9.92
CA ALA A 372 7.54 3.25 -9.86
C ALA A 372 7.76 2.12 -8.84
N ALA A 373 7.10 2.19 -7.68
CA ALA A 373 7.12 1.12 -6.68
C ALA A 373 6.56 -0.20 -7.24
N LYS A 374 5.46 -0.14 -7.99
CA LYS A 374 4.89 -1.30 -8.71
C LYS A 374 5.89 -1.89 -9.68
N SER A 375 6.51 -1.07 -10.52
CA SER A 375 7.51 -1.56 -11.48
C SER A 375 8.68 -2.24 -10.80
N GLU A 376 9.22 -1.65 -9.75
CA GLU A 376 10.36 -2.24 -9.02
C GLU A 376 9.97 -3.57 -8.38
N ARG A 377 8.75 -3.67 -7.82
CA ARG A 377 8.22 -4.93 -7.29
C ARG A 377 8.11 -6.02 -8.35
N GLU A 378 7.68 -5.66 -9.56
CA GLU A 378 7.32 -6.60 -10.63
C GLU A 378 8.51 -6.97 -11.53
N LYS A 379 9.64 -6.27 -11.39
CA LYS A 379 10.85 -6.44 -12.19
C LYS A 379 11.44 -7.85 -12.16
N GLY A 380 11.27 -8.57 -11.05
CA GLY A 380 11.76 -9.95 -10.88
C GLY A 380 10.91 -11.02 -11.58
N PHE A 381 9.78 -10.66 -12.19
CA PHE A 381 8.89 -11.65 -12.80
C PHE A 381 9.53 -12.29 -14.06
N PRO A 382 9.53 -13.64 -14.20
CA PRO A 382 10.21 -14.33 -15.31
C PRO A 382 9.67 -13.95 -16.69
N ILE A 383 10.57 -13.48 -17.56
CA ILE A 383 10.21 -12.96 -18.89
C ILE A 383 9.74 -14.07 -19.84
N GLU A 384 10.21 -15.31 -19.65
CA GLU A 384 9.79 -16.47 -20.43
C GLU A 384 8.31 -16.80 -20.18
N LEU A 385 7.83 -16.61 -18.93
CA LEU A 385 6.42 -16.81 -18.58
C LEU A 385 5.54 -15.73 -19.19
N VAL A 386 6.03 -14.48 -19.23
CA VAL A 386 5.37 -13.39 -19.97
C VAL A 386 5.26 -13.75 -21.45
N SER A 387 6.35 -14.20 -22.08
CA SER A 387 6.35 -14.61 -23.49
C SER A 387 5.31 -15.70 -23.78
N LYS A 388 5.18 -16.70 -22.89
CA LYS A 388 4.12 -17.72 -22.99
C LYS A 388 2.72 -17.12 -22.85
N GLY A 389 2.52 -16.18 -21.93
CA GLY A 389 1.26 -15.46 -21.77
C GLY A 389 0.85 -14.65 -23.00
N LEU A 390 1.80 -13.99 -23.67
CA LEU A 390 1.58 -13.27 -24.94
C LEU A 390 1.16 -14.18 -26.10
N ARG A 391 1.32 -15.51 -25.96
CA ARG A 391 0.99 -16.51 -26.97
C ARG A 391 -0.18 -17.41 -26.55
N VAL A 392 -0.87 -17.08 -25.46
CA VAL A 392 -2.00 -17.88 -24.97
C VAL A 392 -3.08 -18.01 -26.03
N LYS A 393 -3.61 -19.22 -26.17
CA LYS A 393 -4.72 -19.53 -27.08
C LYS A 393 -5.64 -20.54 -26.40
N ILE A 394 -6.80 -20.10 -25.93
CA ILE A 394 -7.69 -20.92 -25.09
C ILE A 394 -8.19 -22.18 -25.80
N THR A 395 -8.27 -22.16 -27.14
CA THR A 395 -8.70 -23.33 -27.93
C THR A 395 -7.70 -24.47 -27.89
N ASP A 396 -6.45 -24.22 -27.50
CA ASP A 396 -5.40 -25.22 -27.42
C ASP A 396 -5.43 -25.95 -26.06
N GLY A 397 -6.18 -25.42 -25.10
CA GLY A 397 -6.40 -26.01 -23.79
C GLY A 397 -6.90 -27.46 -23.85
N ARG A 398 -6.46 -28.26 -22.88
CA ARG A 398 -6.77 -29.69 -22.74
C ARG A 398 -7.49 -29.93 -21.42
N ALA A 399 -8.35 -30.96 -21.40
CA ALA A 399 -8.98 -31.47 -20.20
C ALA A 399 -8.70 -32.97 -20.06
N SER A 400 -8.69 -33.44 -18.82
CA SER A 400 -8.67 -34.88 -18.53
C SER A 400 -9.95 -35.56 -19.03
N GLN A 401 -11.08 -34.83 -19.03
CA GLN A 401 -12.33 -35.24 -19.64
C GLN A 401 -12.55 -34.45 -20.95
N VAL A 402 -12.54 -35.16 -22.08
CA VAL A 402 -12.59 -34.54 -23.41
C VAL A 402 -13.85 -33.69 -23.63
N SER A 403 -14.98 -34.08 -23.04
CA SER A 403 -16.24 -33.32 -23.14
C SER A 403 -16.15 -31.92 -22.54
N ASP A 404 -15.36 -31.72 -21.48
CA ASP A 404 -15.23 -30.41 -20.81
C ASP A 404 -14.72 -29.36 -21.78
N LYS A 405 -13.75 -29.73 -22.64
CA LYS A 405 -13.20 -28.81 -23.64
C LYS A 405 -14.29 -28.31 -24.58
N THR A 406 -15.11 -29.22 -25.07
CA THR A 406 -16.21 -28.89 -25.98
C THR A 406 -17.22 -27.97 -25.30
N GLN A 407 -17.65 -28.33 -24.09
CA GLN A 407 -18.64 -27.57 -23.33
C GLN A 407 -18.14 -26.18 -22.93
N ILE A 408 -16.90 -26.06 -22.46
CA ILE A 408 -16.29 -24.79 -22.04
C ILE A 408 -16.17 -23.83 -23.23
N LEU A 409 -15.65 -24.30 -24.37
CA LEU A 409 -15.50 -23.43 -25.54
C LEU A 409 -16.86 -22.95 -26.06
N ASN A 410 -17.88 -23.82 -26.06
CA ASN A 410 -19.23 -23.43 -26.44
C ASN A 410 -19.88 -22.49 -25.41
N ALA A 411 -19.62 -22.68 -24.11
CA ALA A 411 -20.10 -21.80 -23.05
C ALA A 411 -19.48 -20.40 -23.14
N LEU A 412 -18.16 -20.30 -23.33
CA LEU A 412 -17.47 -19.01 -23.56
C LEU A 412 -17.92 -18.33 -24.86
N ALA A 413 -18.29 -19.11 -25.87
CA ALA A 413 -18.89 -18.59 -27.11
C ALA A 413 -20.37 -18.16 -26.92
N GLY A 414 -20.97 -18.38 -25.75
CA GLY A 414 -22.35 -17.99 -25.46
C GLY A 414 -23.42 -18.86 -26.13
N ARG A 415 -23.10 -20.11 -26.49
CA ARG A 415 -24.07 -21.04 -27.08
C ARG A 415 -25.09 -21.51 -26.05
N GLN A 416 -26.27 -21.90 -26.51
CA GLN A 416 -27.34 -22.44 -25.67
C GLN A 416 -26.92 -23.74 -24.95
N ILE A 417 -27.58 -24.04 -23.83
CA ILE A 417 -27.30 -25.24 -23.03
C ILE A 417 -27.39 -26.53 -23.85
N ASP A 418 -28.39 -26.63 -24.74
CA ASP A 418 -28.61 -27.80 -25.61
C ASP A 418 -27.49 -27.99 -26.65
N ASP A 419 -26.75 -26.92 -26.96
CA ASP A 419 -25.67 -26.90 -27.95
C ASP A 419 -24.27 -27.07 -27.34
N LEU A 420 -24.14 -27.18 -26.01
CA LEU A 420 -22.83 -27.23 -25.35
C LEU A 420 -21.98 -28.43 -25.78
N ASN A 421 -22.61 -29.53 -26.20
CA ASN A 421 -21.92 -30.73 -26.66
C ASN A 421 -21.63 -30.73 -28.18
N SER A 422 -22.10 -29.73 -28.92
CA SER A 422 -21.88 -29.60 -30.37
C SER A 422 -20.42 -29.27 -30.68
N GLN A 423 -19.96 -29.57 -31.89
CA GLN A 423 -18.59 -29.24 -32.30
C GLN A 423 -18.30 -27.74 -32.11
N PRO A 424 -17.24 -27.36 -31.35
CA PRO A 424 -16.95 -25.95 -31.08
C PRO A 424 -16.48 -25.22 -32.34
N ASN A 425 -16.97 -23.98 -32.53
CA ASN A 425 -16.39 -23.08 -33.52
C ASN A 425 -15.15 -22.41 -32.94
N CYS A 426 -13.97 -22.99 -33.19
CA CYS A 426 -12.69 -22.45 -32.69
C CYS A 426 -12.34 -21.05 -33.23
N HIS A 427 -13.05 -20.55 -34.26
CA HIS A 427 -12.88 -19.21 -34.81
C HIS A 427 -13.97 -18.24 -34.36
N HIS A 428 -14.72 -18.58 -33.31
CA HIS A 428 -15.78 -17.72 -32.79
C HIS A 428 -15.20 -16.37 -32.29
N PRO A 429 -15.80 -15.22 -32.64
CA PRO A 429 -15.29 -13.90 -32.27
C PRO A 429 -15.05 -13.72 -30.77
N THR A 430 -15.93 -14.23 -29.92
CA THR A 430 -15.78 -14.17 -28.45
C THR A 430 -14.56 -14.93 -27.95
N LEU A 431 -14.24 -16.08 -28.55
CA LEU A 431 -13.04 -16.85 -28.16
C LEU A 431 -11.76 -16.11 -28.56
N ARG A 432 -11.75 -15.53 -29.76
CA ARG A 432 -10.65 -14.65 -30.20
C ARG A 432 -10.50 -13.45 -29.28
N GLN A 433 -11.61 -12.84 -28.86
CA GLN A 433 -11.59 -11.72 -27.93
C GLN A 433 -10.94 -12.11 -26.60
N VAL A 434 -11.32 -13.25 -26.02
CA VAL A 434 -10.69 -13.78 -24.79
C VAL A 434 -9.17 -13.92 -24.98
N ASP A 435 -8.73 -14.54 -26.08
CA ASP A 435 -7.31 -14.66 -26.38
C ASP A 435 -6.61 -13.30 -26.40
N THR A 436 -7.15 -12.35 -27.16
CA THR A 436 -6.55 -11.01 -27.30
C THR A 436 -6.55 -10.22 -26.00
N THR A 437 -7.58 -10.35 -25.16
CA THR A 437 -7.64 -9.67 -23.86
C THR A 437 -6.63 -10.25 -22.88
N LEU A 438 -6.49 -11.58 -22.79
CA LEU A 438 -5.47 -12.20 -21.94
C LEU A 438 -4.06 -11.78 -22.39
N ARG A 439 -3.76 -11.83 -23.69
CA ARG A 439 -2.46 -11.36 -24.22
C ARG A 439 -2.23 -9.88 -23.93
N GLY A 440 -3.25 -9.05 -24.07
CA GLY A 440 -3.20 -7.62 -23.74
C GLY A 440 -2.90 -7.33 -22.26
N ILE A 441 -3.33 -8.19 -21.34
CA ILE A 441 -2.97 -8.07 -19.91
C ILE A 441 -1.47 -8.28 -19.72
N PHE A 442 -0.90 -9.34 -20.30
CA PHE A 442 0.56 -9.57 -20.28
C PHE A 442 1.33 -8.46 -20.99
N ALA A 443 0.83 -7.95 -22.11
CA ALA A 443 1.48 -6.89 -22.86
C ALA A 443 1.64 -5.59 -22.04
N VAL A 444 0.57 -5.17 -21.35
CA VAL A 444 0.61 -3.98 -20.50
C VAL A 444 1.53 -4.20 -19.29
N ALA A 445 1.45 -5.36 -18.64
CA ALA A 445 2.29 -5.67 -17.48
C ALA A 445 3.78 -5.69 -17.82
N ALA A 446 4.14 -6.20 -19.00
CA ALA A 446 5.54 -6.39 -19.39
C ALA A 446 6.17 -5.17 -20.09
N TRP A 447 5.37 -4.19 -20.52
CA TRP A 447 5.85 -3.10 -21.38
C TRP A 447 7.03 -2.36 -20.78
N ARG A 448 6.89 -1.92 -19.52
CA ARG A 448 7.95 -1.17 -18.85
C ARG A 448 9.22 -2.01 -18.66
N ALA A 449 9.08 -3.24 -18.17
CA ALA A 449 10.22 -4.15 -17.95
C ALA A 449 10.98 -4.45 -19.25
N ALA A 450 10.26 -4.60 -20.38
CA ALA A 450 10.87 -4.78 -21.68
C ALA A 450 11.72 -3.57 -22.09
N LEU A 451 11.24 -2.34 -21.87
CA LEU A 451 12.02 -1.14 -22.17
C LEU A 451 13.24 -0.99 -21.26
N GLU A 452 13.11 -1.27 -19.96
CA GLU A 452 14.23 -1.22 -18.99
C GLU A 452 15.36 -2.19 -19.36
N GLN A 453 15.00 -3.36 -19.86
CA GLN A 453 15.95 -4.39 -20.28
C GLN A 453 16.40 -4.24 -21.75
N GLY A 454 15.85 -3.28 -22.48
CA GLY A 454 16.17 -3.06 -23.90
C GLY A 454 15.72 -4.21 -24.82
N LEU A 455 14.63 -4.91 -24.46
CA LEU A 455 14.09 -6.04 -25.22
C LEU A 455 13.25 -5.56 -26.40
N ASP A 456 13.29 -6.32 -27.49
CA ASP A 456 12.54 -6.02 -28.71
C ASP A 456 11.04 -6.35 -28.53
N THR A 457 10.18 -5.34 -28.68
CA THR A 457 8.73 -5.44 -28.49
C THR A 457 7.94 -5.66 -29.79
N SER A 458 8.65 -5.73 -30.92
CA SER A 458 8.08 -5.75 -32.26
C SER A 458 7.44 -7.09 -32.67
N GLU A 459 6.75 -7.08 -33.80
CA GLU A 459 6.13 -8.28 -34.37
C GLU A 459 7.19 -9.32 -34.77
N GLY A 460 7.06 -10.54 -34.24
CA GLY A 460 7.98 -11.65 -34.51
C GLY A 460 9.12 -11.78 -33.51
N SER A 461 9.27 -10.84 -32.56
CA SER A 461 10.22 -10.96 -31.45
C SER A 461 9.79 -12.04 -30.43
N GLU A 462 10.65 -12.31 -29.46
CA GLU A 462 10.32 -13.18 -28.33
C GLU A 462 9.19 -12.59 -27.46
N LEU A 463 9.07 -11.26 -27.41
CA LEU A 463 8.10 -10.49 -26.64
C LEU A 463 7.28 -9.55 -27.54
N PRO A 464 6.31 -10.07 -28.31
CA PRO A 464 5.54 -9.26 -29.28
C PRO A 464 4.47 -8.39 -28.60
N LEU A 465 4.89 -7.46 -27.72
CA LEU A 465 4.01 -6.59 -26.93
C LEU A 465 3.17 -5.68 -27.81
N GLU A 466 3.77 -5.15 -28.89
CA GLU A 466 3.08 -4.28 -29.83
C GLU A 466 1.84 -4.96 -30.42
N VAL A 467 1.99 -6.20 -30.88
CA VAL A 467 0.90 -6.97 -31.50
C VAL A 467 -0.16 -7.36 -30.47
N ALA A 468 0.27 -7.86 -29.32
CA ALA A 468 -0.63 -8.29 -28.26
C ALA A 468 -1.52 -7.15 -27.76
N LEU A 469 -0.98 -5.93 -27.61
CA LEU A 469 -1.78 -4.76 -27.25
C LEU A 469 -2.66 -4.29 -28.41
N ARG A 470 -2.13 -4.27 -29.65
CA ARG A 470 -2.86 -3.86 -30.86
C ARG A 470 -4.11 -4.68 -31.13
N GLU A 471 -4.07 -5.98 -30.82
CA GLU A 471 -5.20 -6.88 -31.03
C GLU A 471 -6.29 -6.77 -29.94
N ASP A 472 -6.00 -6.21 -28.77
CA ASP A 472 -6.95 -6.06 -27.64
C ASP A 472 -7.92 -4.87 -27.85
N VAL A 473 -8.54 -4.80 -29.03
CA VAL A 473 -9.42 -3.70 -29.48
C VAL A 473 -10.67 -3.49 -28.60
N SER A 474 -11.00 -4.46 -27.75
CA SER A 474 -12.12 -4.35 -26.79
C SER A 474 -11.77 -3.54 -25.55
N ARG A 475 -10.50 -3.15 -25.38
CA ARG A 475 -10.00 -2.43 -24.22
C ARG A 475 -10.67 -1.08 -24.00
N ARG A 476 -11.06 -0.83 -22.75
CA ARG A 476 -11.66 0.43 -22.28
C ARG A 476 -10.72 1.27 -21.43
N GLU A 477 -9.80 0.63 -20.71
CA GLU A 477 -8.82 1.29 -19.86
C GLU A 477 -7.42 0.88 -20.28
N LEU A 478 -6.56 1.87 -20.50
CA LEU A 478 -5.12 1.68 -20.70
C LEU A 478 -4.37 2.57 -19.72
N GLU A 479 -3.45 1.96 -18.99
CA GLU A 479 -2.57 2.66 -18.08
C GLU A 479 -1.16 2.15 -18.28
N LEU A 480 -0.24 3.05 -18.63
CA LEU A 480 1.15 2.74 -18.88
C LEU A 480 2.02 3.78 -18.17
N ASN A 481 2.84 3.32 -17.24
CA ASN A 481 3.92 4.12 -16.69
C ASN A 481 5.23 3.71 -17.36
N LEU A 482 5.83 4.64 -18.09
CA LEU A 482 7.11 4.49 -18.78
C LEU A 482 8.12 5.54 -18.32
N GLN A 483 7.92 6.12 -17.12
CA GLN A 483 8.76 7.16 -16.55
C GLN A 483 10.25 6.77 -16.59
N GLY A 484 11.08 7.66 -17.13
CA GLY A 484 12.53 7.52 -17.18
C GLY A 484 13.08 6.48 -18.16
N VAL A 485 12.23 5.68 -18.80
CA VAL A 485 12.68 4.50 -19.58
C VAL A 485 12.38 4.61 -21.06
N ALA A 486 11.31 5.31 -21.45
CA ALA A 486 10.92 5.43 -22.86
C ALA A 486 11.84 6.36 -23.64
N LYS A 487 12.18 5.94 -24.86
CA LYS A 487 12.84 6.73 -25.89
C LYS A 487 11.88 7.01 -27.06
N GLN A 488 12.31 7.85 -28.00
CA GLN A 488 11.48 8.24 -29.15
C GLN A 488 10.96 7.04 -29.98
N HIS A 489 11.79 6.01 -30.19
CA HIS A 489 11.38 4.81 -30.93
C HIS A 489 10.29 4.02 -30.19
N ASP A 490 10.42 3.92 -28.86
CA ASP A 490 9.46 3.19 -28.02
C ASP A 490 8.09 3.88 -28.01
N LEU A 491 8.07 5.21 -28.09
CA LEU A 491 6.84 5.97 -28.27
C LEU A 491 6.16 5.67 -29.61
N SER A 492 6.92 5.50 -30.70
CA SER A 492 6.36 5.12 -32.01
C SER A 492 5.75 3.70 -31.97
N ALA A 493 6.47 2.75 -31.39
CA ALA A 493 5.98 1.38 -31.16
C ALA A 493 4.66 1.39 -30.36
N LEU A 494 4.61 2.16 -29.26
CA LEU A 494 3.40 2.33 -28.46
C LEU A 494 2.26 2.95 -29.27
N CYS A 495 2.50 4.02 -30.02
CA CYS A 495 1.49 4.69 -30.84
C CYS A 495 0.84 3.72 -31.84
N LYS A 496 1.65 2.91 -32.53
CA LYS A 496 1.16 1.84 -33.43
C LYS A 496 0.39 0.75 -32.71
N ALA A 497 0.72 0.47 -31.46
CA ALA A 497 0.01 -0.52 -30.67
C ALA A 497 -1.36 -0.01 -30.20
N VAL A 498 -1.48 1.28 -29.87
CA VAL A 498 -2.73 1.85 -29.33
C VAL A 498 -3.70 2.34 -30.39
N GLU A 499 -3.24 2.65 -31.61
CA GLU A 499 -4.06 3.22 -32.70
C GLU A 499 -5.41 2.48 -32.94
N PRO A 500 -5.51 1.14 -32.86
CA PRO A 500 -6.79 0.45 -33.06
C PRO A 500 -7.75 0.46 -31.85
N LEU A 501 -7.33 0.95 -30.68
CA LEU A 501 -8.05 0.82 -29.41
C LEU A 501 -9.18 1.86 -29.25
N LYS A 502 -10.10 1.92 -30.22
CA LYS A 502 -11.16 2.95 -30.30
C LYS A 502 -12.20 2.91 -29.16
N ASN A 503 -12.22 1.83 -28.38
CA ASN A 503 -13.13 1.66 -27.25
C ASN A 503 -12.58 2.23 -25.92
N LEU A 504 -11.38 2.83 -25.94
CA LEU A 504 -10.81 3.46 -24.75
C LEU A 504 -11.71 4.60 -24.23
N THR A 505 -12.07 4.50 -22.96
CA THR A 505 -12.76 5.53 -22.18
C THR A 505 -11.82 6.18 -21.17
N ARG A 506 -10.77 5.48 -20.74
CA ARG A 506 -9.72 5.99 -19.86
C ARG A 506 -8.34 5.65 -20.40
N TRP A 507 -7.49 6.66 -20.52
CA TRP A 507 -6.09 6.48 -20.84
C TRP A 507 -5.20 7.29 -19.90
N ARG A 508 -4.29 6.61 -19.21
CA ARG A 508 -3.20 7.24 -18.45
C ARG A 508 -1.86 6.83 -19.02
N LEU A 509 -1.02 7.82 -19.33
CA LEU A 509 0.31 7.61 -19.87
C LEU A 509 1.30 8.50 -19.11
N ASP A 510 2.23 7.87 -18.40
CA ASP A 510 3.33 8.57 -17.73
C ASP A 510 4.62 8.38 -18.53
N LEU A 511 5.08 9.45 -19.16
CA LEU A 511 6.34 9.58 -19.89
C LEU A 511 7.29 10.56 -19.18
N SER A 512 7.08 10.85 -17.90
CA SER A 512 7.93 11.80 -17.19
C SER A 512 9.40 11.36 -17.20
N ASN A 513 10.32 12.33 -17.19
CA ASN A 513 11.77 12.11 -17.22
C ASN A 513 12.25 11.26 -18.42
N CYS A 514 11.48 11.18 -19.51
CA CYS A 514 11.86 10.41 -20.70
C CYS A 514 12.62 11.25 -21.73
N GLN A 515 13.42 10.59 -22.57
CA GLN A 515 14.16 11.23 -23.66
C GLN A 515 13.30 11.35 -24.93
N VAL A 516 12.09 11.90 -24.78
CA VAL A 516 11.16 12.13 -25.88
C VAL A 516 11.42 13.53 -26.46
N THR A 517 11.69 13.59 -27.76
CA THR A 517 11.96 14.86 -28.48
C THR A 517 10.71 15.38 -29.20
N SER A 518 9.79 14.48 -29.55
CA SER A 518 8.55 14.81 -30.24
C SER A 518 7.41 13.90 -29.79
N ILE A 519 6.26 14.52 -29.51
CA ILE A 519 4.99 13.84 -29.20
C ILE A 519 4.00 13.86 -30.37
N ALA A 520 4.48 14.13 -31.59
CA ALA A 520 3.58 14.26 -32.74
C ALA A 520 2.83 12.96 -33.08
N GLU A 521 3.49 11.82 -32.96
CA GLU A 521 2.82 10.53 -33.20
C GLU A 521 1.79 10.20 -32.13
N LEU A 522 2.06 10.59 -30.88
CA LEU A 522 1.11 10.49 -29.78
C LEU A 522 -0.12 11.36 -30.02
N GLY A 523 0.08 12.61 -30.46
CA GLY A 523 -0.99 13.51 -30.87
C GLY A 523 -1.89 12.86 -31.93
N ARG A 524 -1.33 12.46 -33.08
CA ARG A 524 -2.12 11.82 -34.14
C ARG A 524 -2.87 10.57 -33.69
N SER A 525 -2.26 9.77 -32.81
CA SER A 525 -2.93 8.59 -32.24
C SER A 525 -4.11 9.00 -31.37
N LEU A 526 -4.00 10.09 -30.60
CA LEU A 526 -5.06 10.60 -29.74
C LEU A 526 -6.34 10.94 -30.50
N GLU A 527 -6.24 11.47 -31.72
CA GLU A 527 -7.41 11.82 -32.55
C GLU A 527 -8.36 10.63 -32.80
N THR A 528 -7.87 9.40 -32.68
CA THR A 528 -8.64 8.18 -32.92
C THR A 528 -9.56 7.77 -31.76
N PHE A 529 -9.33 8.28 -30.55
CA PHE A 529 -10.03 7.84 -29.32
C PHE A 529 -11.28 8.68 -29.01
N THR A 530 -12.25 8.70 -29.93
CA THR A 530 -13.46 9.55 -29.78
C THR A 530 -14.33 9.21 -28.57
N ASN A 531 -14.18 8.03 -27.96
CA ASN A 531 -14.92 7.60 -26.78
C ASN A 531 -14.24 7.98 -25.45
N LEU A 532 -13.07 8.63 -25.50
CA LEU A 532 -12.27 8.91 -24.32
C LEU A 532 -12.99 9.91 -23.40
N GLN A 533 -13.15 9.53 -22.15
CA GLN A 533 -13.77 10.32 -21.09
C GLN A 533 -12.73 10.84 -20.09
N GLN A 534 -11.64 10.09 -19.89
CA GLN A 534 -10.56 10.46 -18.99
C GLN A 534 -9.21 10.30 -19.69
N LEU A 535 -8.43 11.38 -19.71
CA LEU A 535 -7.07 11.38 -20.24
C LEU A 535 -6.11 11.98 -19.23
N SER A 536 -5.04 11.26 -18.93
CA SER A 536 -3.90 11.77 -18.16
C SER A 536 -2.64 11.54 -18.96
N VAL A 537 -1.94 12.61 -19.29
CA VAL A 537 -0.64 12.55 -19.97
C VAL A 537 0.38 13.29 -19.11
N ASN A 538 1.35 12.55 -18.58
CA ASN A 538 2.47 13.12 -17.85
C ASN A 538 3.73 13.13 -18.73
N LEU A 539 4.22 14.32 -19.01
CA LEU A 539 5.42 14.61 -19.79
C LEU A 539 6.42 15.45 -18.97
N ALA A 540 6.26 15.51 -17.65
CA ALA A 540 7.14 16.29 -16.78
C ALA A 540 8.62 15.91 -16.96
N MET A 541 9.54 16.87 -16.86
CA MET A 541 10.99 16.66 -17.01
C MET A 541 11.41 16.06 -18.37
N CYS A 542 10.56 16.12 -19.39
CA CYS A 542 10.95 15.80 -20.77
C CYS A 542 11.70 16.99 -21.38
N ASN A 543 12.91 17.26 -20.90
CA ASN A 543 13.64 18.50 -21.20
C ASN A 543 13.93 18.70 -22.69
N CYS A 544 13.93 17.63 -23.50
CA CYS A 544 14.14 17.70 -24.96
C CYS A 544 12.84 18.00 -25.75
N LEU A 545 11.69 18.15 -25.07
CA LEU A 545 10.41 18.41 -25.70
C LEU A 545 10.29 19.89 -26.08
N THR A 546 10.42 20.17 -27.37
CA THR A 546 10.41 21.56 -27.89
C THR A 546 9.01 22.07 -28.26
N SER A 547 8.02 21.19 -28.41
CA SER A 547 6.66 21.56 -28.85
C SER A 547 5.59 20.59 -28.38
N ASN A 548 4.42 21.15 -28.00
CA ASN A 548 3.18 20.39 -27.73
C ASN A 548 2.11 20.56 -28.81
N ALA A 549 2.47 21.13 -29.97
CA ALA A 549 1.49 21.58 -30.97
C ALA A 549 0.54 20.49 -31.45
N GLU A 550 1.07 19.29 -31.72
CA GLU A 550 0.26 18.15 -32.20
C GLU A 550 -0.65 17.59 -31.11
N LEU A 551 -0.14 17.47 -29.88
CA LEU A 551 -0.95 17.08 -28.72
C LEU A 551 -2.12 18.07 -28.55
N GLY A 552 -1.82 19.36 -28.60
CA GLY A 552 -2.82 20.42 -28.56
C GLY A 552 -3.89 20.25 -29.64
N ARG A 553 -3.52 20.16 -30.91
CA ARG A 553 -4.48 19.99 -32.02
C ARG A 553 -5.38 18.76 -31.84
N SER A 554 -4.78 17.65 -31.42
CA SER A 554 -5.46 16.36 -31.31
C SER A 554 -6.45 16.30 -30.15
N LEU A 555 -6.13 16.96 -29.03
CA LEU A 555 -7.03 17.05 -27.87
C LEU A 555 -8.39 17.66 -28.23
N GLY A 556 -8.44 18.59 -29.20
CA GLY A 556 -9.68 19.24 -29.61
C GLY A 556 -10.72 18.29 -30.22
N ALA A 557 -10.29 17.11 -30.70
CA ALA A 557 -11.18 16.09 -31.24
C ALA A 557 -11.88 15.25 -30.15
N LEU A 558 -11.38 15.29 -28.91
CA LEU A 558 -11.81 14.42 -27.81
C LEU A 558 -13.00 14.98 -27.03
N THR A 559 -14.08 15.33 -27.73
CA THR A 559 -15.22 16.10 -27.16
C THR A 559 -15.99 15.39 -26.05
N ASN A 560 -15.78 14.09 -25.83
CA ASN A 560 -16.37 13.31 -24.75
C ASN A 560 -15.58 13.35 -23.44
N LEU A 561 -14.42 14.03 -23.42
CA LEU A 561 -13.61 14.16 -22.21
C LEU A 561 -14.36 14.88 -21.09
N GLN A 562 -14.38 14.23 -19.93
CA GLN A 562 -14.88 14.72 -18.65
C GLN A 562 -13.73 15.08 -17.71
N GLN A 563 -12.59 14.39 -17.82
CA GLN A 563 -11.40 14.64 -17.02
C GLN A 563 -10.16 14.70 -17.91
N LEU A 564 -9.37 15.77 -17.75
CA LEU A 564 -8.12 15.95 -18.47
C LEU A 564 -7.04 16.39 -17.48
N ASN A 565 -5.96 15.62 -17.43
CA ASN A 565 -4.73 15.98 -16.74
C ASN A 565 -3.58 16.03 -17.75
N VAL A 566 -2.90 17.19 -17.82
CA VAL A 566 -1.72 17.39 -18.65
C VAL A 566 -0.62 17.94 -17.75
N ASP A 567 0.42 17.15 -17.53
CA ASP A 567 1.61 17.55 -16.79
C ASP A 567 2.77 17.75 -17.76
N LEU A 568 3.27 18.97 -17.82
CA LEU A 568 4.38 19.44 -18.64
C LEU A 568 5.43 20.14 -17.77
N ALA A 569 5.43 19.90 -16.45
CA ALA A 569 6.35 20.56 -15.54
C ALA A 569 7.82 20.31 -15.91
N TYR A 570 8.70 21.29 -15.67
CA TYR A 570 10.14 21.22 -15.97
C TYR A 570 10.48 20.96 -17.45
N CYS A 571 9.57 21.20 -18.40
CA CYS A 571 9.89 21.16 -19.83
C CYS A 571 10.55 22.48 -20.26
N ASP A 572 11.83 22.67 -19.93
CA ASP A 572 12.55 23.96 -20.12
C ASP A 572 12.57 24.46 -21.57
N ASP A 573 12.65 23.56 -22.56
CA ASP A 573 12.66 23.90 -23.99
C ASP A 573 11.25 24.21 -24.56
N LEU A 574 10.19 24.11 -23.74
CA LEU A 574 8.81 24.36 -24.16
C LEU A 574 8.55 25.88 -24.25
N THR A 575 8.60 26.41 -25.47
CA THR A 575 8.42 27.86 -25.71
C THR A 575 6.97 28.31 -25.88
N SER A 576 6.04 27.39 -26.18
CA SER A 576 4.64 27.74 -26.43
C SER A 576 3.66 26.61 -26.12
N ILE A 577 2.48 27.00 -25.60
CA ILE A 577 1.32 26.12 -25.35
C ILE A 577 0.10 26.54 -26.18
N ALA A 578 0.30 27.34 -27.24
CA ALA A 578 -0.79 28.02 -27.93
C ALA A 578 -1.82 27.08 -28.58
N GLU A 579 -1.38 25.92 -29.09
CA GLU A 579 -2.27 24.90 -29.66
C GLU A 579 -3.04 24.16 -28.58
N LEU A 580 -2.39 23.78 -27.47
CA LEU A 580 -3.06 23.20 -26.30
C LEU A 580 -4.21 24.10 -25.86
N GLY A 581 -3.93 25.41 -25.73
CA GLY A 581 -4.95 26.39 -25.40
C GLY A 581 -6.07 26.51 -26.42
N ARG A 582 -5.78 26.54 -27.71
CA ARG A 582 -6.83 26.66 -28.75
C ARG A 582 -7.82 25.51 -28.72
N SER A 583 -7.33 24.29 -28.55
CA SER A 583 -8.14 23.09 -28.62
C SER A 583 -8.93 22.79 -27.37
N LEU A 584 -8.44 23.18 -26.18
CA LEU A 584 -9.16 23.00 -24.92
C LEU A 584 -10.56 23.60 -24.97
N GLY A 585 -10.77 24.71 -25.68
CA GLY A 585 -12.09 25.35 -25.79
C GLY A 585 -13.16 24.49 -26.47
N ALA A 586 -12.78 23.42 -27.19
CA ALA A 586 -13.72 22.47 -27.79
C ALA A 586 -14.23 21.41 -26.79
N LEU A 587 -13.58 21.24 -25.63
CA LEU A 587 -13.86 20.19 -24.66
C LEU A 587 -14.98 20.57 -23.68
N THR A 588 -16.13 20.99 -24.18
CA THR A 588 -17.20 21.60 -23.34
C THR A 588 -17.82 20.64 -22.31
N ASN A 589 -17.59 19.33 -22.41
CA ASN A 589 -18.05 18.33 -21.43
C ASN A 589 -17.11 18.17 -20.23
N LEU A 590 -15.99 18.90 -20.20
CA LEU A 590 -14.97 18.76 -19.18
C LEU A 590 -15.50 19.22 -17.81
N GLN A 591 -15.37 18.36 -16.82
CA GLN A 591 -15.74 18.58 -15.42
C GLN A 591 -14.51 18.81 -14.55
N GLN A 592 -13.37 18.20 -14.90
CA GLN A 592 -12.10 18.35 -14.20
C GLN A 592 -10.97 18.64 -15.19
N LEU A 593 -10.22 19.71 -14.92
CA LEU A 593 -9.03 20.08 -15.69
C LEU A 593 -7.86 20.34 -14.75
N CYS A 594 -6.77 19.61 -14.95
CA CYS A 594 -5.48 19.87 -14.34
C CYS A 594 -4.45 20.15 -15.43
N VAL A 595 -3.79 21.29 -15.34
CA VAL A 595 -2.70 21.69 -16.23
C VAL A 595 -1.51 22.09 -15.38
N ASP A 596 -0.45 21.29 -15.43
CA ASP A 596 0.82 21.60 -14.77
C ASP A 596 1.86 22.05 -15.81
N LEU A 597 2.33 23.28 -15.65
CA LEU A 597 3.36 23.92 -16.46
C LEU A 597 4.47 24.48 -15.56
N ALA A 598 4.59 23.99 -14.32
CA ALA A 598 5.56 24.51 -13.38
C ALA A 598 6.99 24.40 -13.94
N TRP A 599 7.81 25.41 -13.69
CA TRP A 599 9.21 25.48 -14.08
C TRP A 599 9.46 25.34 -15.58
N CYS A 600 8.46 25.62 -16.44
CA CYS A 600 8.67 25.82 -17.87
C CYS A 600 9.34 27.19 -18.08
N THR A 601 10.66 27.26 -17.91
CA THR A 601 11.36 28.54 -17.78
C THR A 601 11.31 29.41 -19.05
N CYS A 602 11.24 28.82 -20.25
CA CYS A 602 11.09 29.54 -21.51
C CYS A 602 9.63 29.88 -21.89
N LEU A 603 8.64 29.57 -21.03
CA LEU A 603 7.24 29.85 -21.31
C LEU A 603 6.93 31.33 -21.09
N THR A 604 6.74 32.07 -22.19
CA THR A 604 6.51 33.53 -22.14
C THR A 604 5.04 33.93 -22.12
N SER A 605 4.11 33.05 -22.50
CA SER A 605 2.69 33.38 -22.59
C SER A 605 1.74 32.20 -22.45
N ILE A 606 0.65 32.42 -21.71
CA ILE A 606 -0.49 31.50 -21.57
C ILE A 606 -1.77 32.02 -22.26
N ALA A 607 -1.66 33.07 -23.09
CA ALA A 607 -2.82 33.83 -23.60
C ALA A 607 -3.88 32.97 -24.32
N GLN A 608 -3.45 31.96 -25.09
CA GLN A 608 -4.38 31.06 -25.79
C GLN A 608 -4.99 30.01 -24.87
N LEU A 609 -4.26 29.53 -23.86
CA LEU A 609 -4.79 28.63 -22.84
C LEU A 609 -5.95 29.31 -22.14
N VAL A 610 -5.69 30.50 -21.61
CA VAL A 610 -6.70 31.22 -20.84
C VAL A 610 -7.90 31.61 -21.70
N ARG A 611 -7.72 32.15 -22.91
CA ARG A 611 -8.84 32.56 -23.79
C ARG A 611 -9.89 31.46 -23.99
N SER A 612 -9.46 30.21 -24.07
CA SER A 612 -10.35 29.08 -24.31
C SER A 612 -10.94 28.47 -23.04
N LEU A 613 -10.31 28.67 -21.87
CA LEU A 613 -10.84 28.17 -20.59
C LEU A 613 -12.26 28.68 -20.33
N GLY A 614 -12.59 29.91 -20.73
CA GLY A 614 -13.93 30.48 -20.53
C GLY A 614 -15.06 29.73 -21.26
N ALA A 615 -14.75 28.85 -22.23
CA ALA A 615 -15.75 28.01 -22.89
C ALA A 615 -16.14 26.75 -22.08
N LEU A 616 -15.36 26.39 -21.06
CA LEU A 616 -15.47 25.14 -20.31
C LEU A 616 -16.46 25.24 -19.14
N THR A 617 -17.69 25.70 -19.40
CA THR A 617 -18.67 26.07 -18.36
C THR A 617 -19.15 24.91 -17.47
N ASN A 618 -18.88 23.66 -17.85
CA ASN A 618 -19.21 22.48 -17.04
C ASN A 618 -18.12 22.12 -16.01
N LEU A 619 -17.00 22.86 -15.96
CA LEU A 619 -15.93 22.62 -15.01
C LEU A 619 -16.41 22.77 -13.57
N GLN A 620 -16.14 21.74 -12.78
CA GLN A 620 -16.33 21.67 -11.33
C GLN A 620 -15.00 21.80 -10.60
N GLN A 621 -13.90 21.33 -11.21
CA GLN A 621 -12.56 21.41 -10.64
C GLN A 621 -11.57 21.94 -11.69
N LEU A 622 -10.80 22.95 -11.30
CA LEU A 622 -9.74 23.52 -12.11
C LEU A 622 -8.47 23.69 -11.29
N SER A 623 -7.38 23.08 -11.75
CA SER A 623 -6.04 23.29 -11.23
C SER A 623 -5.13 23.79 -12.34
N VAL A 624 -4.47 24.93 -12.10
CA VAL A 624 -3.49 25.51 -13.04
C VAL A 624 -2.22 25.82 -12.26
N ASN A 625 -1.15 25.09 -12.58
CA ASN A 625 0.16 25.29 -11.97
C ASN A 625 1.11 25.94 -12.98
N LEU A 626 1.58 27.13 -12.65
CA LEU A 626 2.50 27.98 -13.42
C LEU A 626 3.72 28.36 -12.58
N ALA A 627 3.95 27.70 -11.44
CA ALA A 627 5.03 28.04 -10.52
C ALA A 627 6.38 28.07 -11.24
N GLY A 628 7.24 29.04 -10.97
CA GLY A 628 8.60 29.10 -11.53
C GLY A 628 8.69 29.46 -13.01
N CYS A 629 7.58 29.82 -13.68
CA CYS A 629 7.59 30.41 -15.03
C CYS A 629 8.12 31.85 -14.98
N LYS A 630 9.45 32.00 -14.92
CA LYS A 630 10.11 33.29 -14.64
C LYS A 630 9.76 34.39 -15.65
N ASP A 631 9.64 34.05 -16.92
CA ASP A 631 9.36 34.98 -18.02
C ASP A 631 7.85 35.27 -18.19
N LEU A 632 6.99 34.73 -17.33
CA LEU A 632 5.55 34.96 -17.35
C LEU A 632 5.22 36.33 -16.75
N THR A 633 4.95 37.30 -17.62
CA THR A 633 4.71 38.71 -17.22
C THR A 633 3.24 39.01 -16.86
N SER A 634 2.28 38.17 -17.26
CA SER A 634 0.86 38.43 -17.02
C SER A 634 -0.02 37.17 -16.99
N ILE A 635 -0.94 37.12 -16.03
CA ILE A 635 -2.04 36.14 -15.94
C ILE A 635 -3.42 36.76 -16.17
N THR A 636 -3.49 37.99 -16.69
CA THR A 636 -4.75 38.76 -16.80
C THR A 636 -5.86 38.03 -17.55
N GLY A 637 -5.51 37.27 -18.60
CA GLY A 637 -6.48 36.48 -19.35
C GLY A 637 -7.10 35.32 -18.55
N LEU A 638 -6.41 34.80 -17.53
CA LEU A 638 -6.94 33.75 -16.66
C LEU A 638 -8.17 34.26 -15.90
N GLY A 639 -8.09 35.46 -15.32
CA GLY A 639 -9.21 36.11 -14.64
C GLY A 639 -10.45 36.20 -15.51
N ARG A 640 -10.35 36.85 -16.68
CA ARG A 640 -11.49 37.00 -17.62
C ARG A 640 -12.16 35.67 -17.97
N SER A 641 -11.40 34.59 -17.97
CA SER A 641 -11.88 33.27 -18.36
C SER A 641 -12.59 32.56 -17.21
N LEU A 642 -12.09 32.73 -15.98
CA LEU A 642 -12.74 32.23 -14.75
C LEU A 642 -14.12 32.86 -14.53
N GLU A 643 -14.36 34.09 -14.98
CA GLU A 643 -15.66 34.77 -14.82
C GLU A 643 -16.84 33.97 -15.43
N ALA A 644 -16.57 33.13 -16.44
CA ALA A 644 -17.58 32.27 -17.07
C ALA A 644 -17.78 30.91 -16.38
N LEU A 645 -16.89 30.50 -15.47
CA LEU A 645 -16.83 29.15 -14.90
C LEU A 645 -17.62 29.02 -13.58
N THR A 646 -18.89 29.44 -13.59
CA THR A 646 -19.72 29.56 -12.37
C THR A 646 -20.04 28.23 -11.67
N ASN A 647 -19.81 27.08 -12.32
CA ASN A 647 -20.02 25.75 -11.75
C ASN A 647 -18.81 25.24 -10.94
N LEU A 648 -17.70 25.99 -10.89
CA LEU A 648 -16.51 25.60 -10.14
C LEU A 648 -16.82 25.44 -8.65
N GLN A 649 -16.44 24.28 -8.13
CA GLN A 649 -16.45 23.92 -6.71
C GLN A 649 -15.03 23.94 -6.13
N GLN A 650 -14.01 23.65 -6.94
CA GLN A 650 -12.62 23.67 -6.53
C GLN A 650 -11.77 24.45 -7.54
N LEU A 651 -10.96 25.37 -7.03
CA LEU A 651 -10.02 26.15 -7.83
C LEU A 651 -8.66 26.17 -7.14
N SER A 652 -7.64 25.71 -7.85
CA SER A 652 -6.24 25.87 -7.47
C SER A 652 -5.50 26.65 -8.54
N VAL A 653 -4.83 27.72 -8.14
CA VAL A 653 -3.95 28.51 -9.01
C VAL A 653 -2.61 28.68 -8.31
N ASP A 654 -1.57 28.11 -8.90
CA ASP A 654 -0.20 28.28 -8.45
C ASP A 654 0.57 29.12 -9.46
N VAL A 655 1.06 30.27 -9.03
CA VAL A 655 1.95 31.17 -9.79
C VAL A 655 3.18 31.53 -8.95
N ALA A 656 3.55 30.68 -8.00
CA ALA A 656 4.70 30.93 -7.13
C ALA A 656 5.98 31.17 -7.93
N CYS A 657 6.87 32.03 -7.45
CA CYS A 657 8.15 32.36 -8.07
C CYS A 657 8.07 32.90 -9.52
N CYS A 658 6.89 33.35 -9.98
CA CYS A 658 6.77 34.15 -11.20
C CYS A 658 7.26 35.57 -10.92
N ARG A 659 8.58 35.79 -11.06
CA ARG A 659 9.26 37.01 -10.60
C ARG A 659 8.74 38.28 -11.27
N ASP A 660 8.42 38.20 -12.56
CA ASP A 660 7.97 39.33 -13.37
C ASP A 660 6.44 39.54 -13.30
N LEU A 661 5.74 38.78 -12.44
CA LEU A 661 4.30 38.92 -12.24
C LEU A 661 3.98 40.14 -11.37
N THR A 662 3.59 41.23 -12.03
CA THR A 662 3.35 42.53 -11.37
C THR A 662 1.91 42.74 -10.88
N SER A 663 0.94 41.93 -11.33
CA SER A 663 -0.47 42.12 -10.96
C SER A 663 -1.33 40.86 -11.07
N ILE A 664 -2.21 40.68 -10.09
CA ILE A 664 -3.25 39.64 -10.04
C ILE A 664 -4.68 40.22 -10.16
N ALA A 665 -4.83 41.51 -10.50
CA ALA A 665 -6.09 42.24 -10.36
C ALA A 665 -7.28 41.61 -11.12
N GLU A 666 -7.06 41.11 -12.33
CA GLU A 666 -8.10 40.46 -13.14
C GLU A 666 -8.46 39.06 -12.64
N LEU A 667 -7.47 38.26 -12.23
CA LEU A 667 -7.68 36.94 -11.60
C LEU A 667 -8.65 37.11 -10.44
N VAL A 668 -8.27 38.03 -9.56
CA VAL A 668 -8.99 38.40 -8.37
C VAL A 668 -10.40 38.91 -8.66
N ARG A 669 -10.58 39.92 -9.54
CA ARG A 669 -11.90 40.49 -9.89
C ARG A 669 -12.91 39.41 -10.27
N SER A 670 -12.44 38.40 -10.96
CA SER A 670 -13.26 37.36 -11.56
C SER A 670 -13.67 36.26 -10.57
N LEU A 671 -12.92 36.09 -9.48
CA LEU A 671 -13.29 35.17 -8.39
C LEU A 671 -14.67 35.50 -7.81
N ARG A 672 -15.11 36.77 -7.85
CA ARG A 672 -16.42 37.20 -7.34
C ARG A 672 -17.60 36.46 -8.00
N ALA A 673 -17.43 35.98 -9.23
CA ALA A 673 -18.47 35.24 -9.96
C ALA A 673 -18.59 33.77 -9.54
N LEU A 674 -17.58 33.21 -8.85
CA LEU A 674 -17.47 31.78 -8.54
C LEU A 674 -18.20 31.40 -7.25
N THR A 675 -19.46 31.76 -7.09
CA THR A 675 -20.19 31.62 -5.81
C THR A 675 -20.40 30.17 -5.33
N ASN A 676 -20.23 29.18 -6.21
CA ASN A 676 -20.34 27.75 -5.88
C ASN A 676 -19.03 27.16 -5.31
N LEU A 677 -17.97 27.98 -5.21
CA LEU A 677 -16.66 27.52 -4.79
C LEU A 677 -16.68 27.06 -3.32
N GLN A 678 -16.22 25.83 -3.10
CA GLN A 678 -16.07 25.20 -1.79
C GLN A 678 -14.60 25.18 -1.36
N GLN A 679 -13.67 25.08 -2.31
CA GLN A 679 -12.22 25.07 -2.05
C GLN A 679 -11.50 26.06 -2.97
N LEU A 680 -10.67 26.90 -2.36
CA LEU A 680 -9.82 27.85 -3.07
C LEU A 680 -8.38 27.75 -2.54
N SER A 681 -7.45 27.47 -3.44
CA SER A 681 -6.02 27.55 -3.19
C SER A 681 -5.39 28.56 -4.15
N LEU A 682 -4.70 29.55 -3.59
CA LEU A 682 -3.95 30.55 -4.33
C LEU A 682 -2.51 30.57 -3.82
N ASN A 683 -1.57 30.10 -4.63
CA ASN A 683 -0.16 30.17 -4.33
C ASN A 683 0.50 31.29 -5.14
N LEU A 684 0.86 32.36 -4.45
CA LEU A 684 1.49 33.57 -4.98
C LEU A 684 2.91 33.76 -4.39
N ALA A 685 3.46 32.74 -3.72
CA ALA A 685 4.71 32.85 -2.99
C ALA A 685 5.87 33.31 -3.89
N GLY A 686 6.72 34.22 -3.44
CA GLY A 686 7.90 34.66 -4.17
C GLY A 686 7.64 35.55 -5.39
N CYS A 687 6.41 36.04 -5.59
CA CYS A 687 6.09 37.11 -6.54
C CYS A 687 6.57 38.46 -5.98
N LYS A 688 7.87 38.76 -6.16
CA LYS A 688 8.54 39.88 -5.48
C LYS A 688 7.93 41.24 -5.82
N ASP A 689 7.53 41.43 -7.07
CA ASP A 689 6.99 42.70 -7.59
C ASP A 689 5.47 42.85 -7.29
N LEU A 690 4.88 41.91 -6.54
CA LEU A 690 3.47 41.96 -6.15
C LEU A 690 3.26 42.98 -5.02
N THR A 691 2.88 44.20 -5.40
CA THR A 691 2.73 45.35 -4.48
C THR A 691 1.36 45.44 -3.80
N SER A 692 0.33 44.76 -4.31
CA SER A 692 -1.03 44.84 -3.74
C SER A 692 -1.90 43.62 -4.02
N ILE A 693 -2.62 43.18 -2.98
CA ILE A 693 -3.65 42.14 -3.04
C ILE A 693 -5.06 42.70 -2.76
N THR A 694 -5.24 44.01 -2.81
CA THR A 694 -6.49 44.69 -2.35
C THR A 694 -7.77 44.18 -3.02
N GLY A 695 -7.71 43.79 -4.29
CA GLY A 695 -8.87 43.20 -4.96
C GLY A 695 -9.28 41.84 -4.37
N LEU A 696 -8.34 41.07 -3.82
CA LEU A 696 -8.55 39.68 -3.39
C LEU A 696 -9.62 39.66 -2.31
N GLY A 697 -9.51 40.59 -1.36
CA GLY A 697 -10.49 40.72 -0.30
C GLY A 697 -11.91 40.98 -0.82
N ARG A 698 -12.08 41.97 -1.70
CA ARG A 698 -13.40 42.29 -2.29
C ARG A 698 -14.04 41.10 -3.02
N SER A 699 -13.23 40.19 -3.52
CA SER A 699 -13.69 39.05 -4.32
C SER A 699 -14.07 37.87 -3.43
N LEU A 700 -13.28 37.61 -2.37
CA LEU A 700 -13.58 36.60 -1.35
C LEU A 700 -14.89 36.89 -0.61
N GLU A 701 -15.28 38.15 -0.43
CA GLU A 701 -16.53 38.53 0.27
C GLU A 701 -17.79 37.90 -0.38
N ALA A 702 -17.75 37.55 -1.67
CA ALA A 702 -18.84 36.89 -2.37
C ALA A 702 -18.84 35.35 -2.25
N LEU A 703 -17.76 34.74 -1.78
CA LEU A 703 -17.54 33.29 -1.79
C LEU A 703 -18.04 32.61 -0.50
N THR A 704 -19.30 32.85 -0.12
CA THR A 704 -19.82 32.41 1.19
C THR A 704 -19.94 30.89 1.36
N ASN A 705 -19.88 30.11 0.28
CA ASN A 705 -19.90 28.64 0.31
C ASN A 705 -18.53 28.00 0.58
N LEU A 706 -17.48 28.82 0.71
CA LEU A 706 -16.12 28.34 0.88
C LEU A 706 -15.95 27.61 2.22
N GLN A 707 -15.46 26.38 2.14
CA GLN A 707 -15.14 25.51 3.27
C GLN A 707 -13.64 25.44 3.52
N GLN A 708 -12.82 25.56 2.47
CA GLN A 708 -11.37 25.56 2.56
C GLN A 708 -10.78 26.74 1.80
N LEU A 709 -9.91 27.49 2.47
CA LEU A 709 -9.17 28.61 1.89
C LEU A 709 -7.69 28.46 2.23
N SER A 710 -6.86 28.40 1.19
CA SER A 710 -5.41 28.48 1.30
C SER A 710 -4.91 29.66 0.46
N VAL A 711 -4.19 30.58 1.10
CA VAL A 711 -3.54 31.72 0.44
C VAL A 711 -2.08 31.74 0.86
N ASP A 712 -1.19 31.49 -0.10
CA ASP A 712 0.25 31.61 0.10
C ASP A 712 0.78 32.89 -0.55
N LEU A 713 1.32 33.77 0.27
CA LEU A 713 1.92 35.05 -0.07
C LEU A 713 3.36 35.14 0.45
N ALA A 714 3.99 34.01 0.79
CA ALA A 714 5.34 34.02 1.35
C ALA A 714 6.33 34.74 0.44
N CYS A 715 7.29 35.46 1.01
CA CYS A 715 8.34 36.19 0.31
C CYS A 715 7.85 37.25 -0.70
N CYS A 716 6.60 37.72 -0.59
CA CYS A 716 6.13 38.92 -1.28
C CYS A 716 6.66 40.17 -0.55
N ARG A 717 7.92 40.53 -0.82
CA ARG A 717 8.67 41.54 -0.03
C ARG A 717 8.00 42.92 -0.01
N ASP A 718 7.46 43.34 -1.15
CA ASP A 718 6.85 44.67 -1.32
C ASP A 718 5.38 44.71 -0.81
N LEU A 719 4.88 43.62 -0.21
CA LEU A 719 3.52 43.54 0.33
C LEU A 719 3.44 44.27 1.68
N THR A 720 2.95 45.51 1.63
CA THR A 720 2.86 46.39 2.82
C THR A 720 1.59 46.20 3.66
N SER A 721 0.53 45.58 3.11
CA SER A 721 -0.74 45.41 3.82
C SER A 721 -1.60 44.26 3.32
N ILE A 722 -2.25 43.57 4.28
CA ILE A 722 -3.26 42.52 4.04
C ILE A 722 -4.68 42.96 4.43
N ALA A 723 -4.91 44.24 4.71
CA ALA A 723 -6.13 44.73 5.36
C ALA A 723 -7.43 44.35 4.62
N GLU A 724 -7.45 44.40 3.29
CA GLU A 724 -8.64 44.04 2.49
C GLU A 724 -8.90 42.54 2.45
N LEU A 725 -7.86 41.71 2.22
CA LEU A 725 -7.94 40.24 2.28
C LEU A 725 -8.60 39.82 3.59
N VAL A 726 -8.12 40.43 4.66
CA VAL A 726 -8.57 40.19 6.00
C VAL A 726 -10.02 40.62 6.23
N ARG A 727 -10.38 41.87 5.86
CA ARG A 727 -11.74 42.41 6.04
C ARG A 727 -12.82 41.47 5.49
N SER A 728 -12.54 40.84 4.35
CA SER A 728 -13.47 39.92 3.68
C SER A 728 -13.56 38.53 4.29
N LEU A 729 -12.55 38.05 5.02
CA LEU A 729 -12.63 36.76 5.70
C LEU A 729 -13.85 36.71 6.63
N ARG A 730 -14.24 37.86 7.18
CA ARG A 730 -15.41 38.02 8.04
C ARG A 730 -16.74 37.53 7.42
N ALA A 731 -16.83 37.42 6.09
CA ALA A 731 -18.01 36.94 5.38
C ALA A 731 -18.03 35.40 5.18
N LEU A 732 -16.89 34.73 5.34
CA LEU A 732 -16.69 33.31 5.02
C LEU A 732 -17.09 32.38 6.17
N THR A 733 -18.30 32.51 6.71
CA THR A 733 -18.69 31.82 7.94
C THR A 733 -18.77 30.29 7.84
N ASN A 734 -18.79 29.73 6.62
CA ASN A 734 -18.78 28.28 6.38
C ASN A 734 -17.38 27.66 6.37
N LEU A 735 -16.34 28.48 6.56
CA LEU A 735 -14.95 28.04 6.49
C LEU A 735 -14.63 27.06 7.63
N GLN A 736 -14.12 25.89 7.25
CA GLN A 736 -13.67 24.83 8.15
C GLN A 736 -12.14 24.79 8.22
N GLN A 737 -11.45 25.15 7.14
CA GLN A 737 -10.00 25.19 7.08
C GLN A 737 -9.51 26.51 6.49
N LEU A 738 -8.58 27.15 7.20
CA LEU A 738 -7.91 28.37 6.77
C LEU A 738 -6.40 28.22 6.89
N SER A 739 -5.70 28.39 5.78
CA SER A 739 -4.24 28.49 5.75
C SER A 739 -3.83 29.83 5.13
N LEU A 740 -3.10 30.63 5.90
CA LEU A 740 -2.54 31.90 5.47
C LEU A 740 -1.03 31.87 5.67
N ASN A 741 -0.28 31.88 4.58
CA ASN A 741 1.17 31.95 4.61
C ASN A 741 1.64 33.35 4.17
N LEU A 742 2.25 34.08 5.10
CA LEU A 742 2.78 35.43 4.94
C LEU A 742 4.27 35.49 5.28
N ALA A 743 4.95 34.35 5.38
CA ALA A 743 6.35 34.27 5.77
C ALA A 743 7.25 35.14 4.90
N GLY A 744 8.13 35.96 5.47
CA GLY A 744 9.09 36.79 4.74
C GLY A 744 8.48 38.02 4.04
N CYS A 745 7.24 38.40 4.38
CA CYS A 745 6.68 39.71 4.02
C CYS A 745 7.27 40.80 4.94
N ARG A 746 8.53 41.18 4.71
CA ARG A 746 9.31 42.03 5.63
C ARG A 746 8.69 43.40 5.90
N ASP A 747 8.05 44.00 4.91
CA ASP A 747 7.41 45.33 5.03
C ASP A 747 6.01 45.26 5.67
N LEU A 748 5.57 44.07 6.13
CA LEU A 748 4.27 43.88 6.80
C LEU A 748 4.31 44.41 8.23
N THR A 749 3.91 45.66 8.41
CA THR A 749 3.97 46.35 9.71
C THR A 749 2.84 46.00 10.69
N SER A 750 1.72 45.45 10.24
CA SER A 750 0.59 45.12 11.12
C SER A 750 -0.36 44.06 10.58
N ILE A 751 -0.79 43.17 11.48
CA ILE A 751 -1.86 42.18 11.26
C ILE A 751 -3.12 42.48 12.08
N ALA A 752 -3.27 43.68 12.66
CA ALA A 752 -4.34 43.97 13.62
C ALA A 752 -5.77 43.85 13.05
N ASN A 753 -5.94 43.83 11.73
CA ASN A 753 -7.26 43.55 11.14
C ASN A 753 -7.57 42.04 11.13
N LEU A 754 -6.55 41.17 11.13
CA LEU A 754 -6.66 39.71 10.94
C LEU A 754 -7.46 39.11 12.07
N GLY A 755 -7.09 39.45 13.31
CA GLY A 755 -7.84 39.07 14.51
C GLY A 755 -9.34 39.35 14.35
N ARG A 756 -9.72 40.63 14.19
CA ARG A 756 -11.13 41.05 14.08
C ARG A 756 -11.96 40.31 13.02
N SER A 757 -11.32 39.75 12.01
CA SER A 757 -11.99 39.02 10.94
C SER A 757 -12.18 37.54 11.27
N LEU A 758 -11.23 36.93 11.97
CA LEU A 758 -11.30 35.55 12.44
C LEU A 758 -12.41 35.32 13.47
N GLU A 759 -12.74 36.33 14.30
CA GLU A 759 -13.75 36.20 15.37
C GLU A 759 -15.11 35.63 14.92
N ARG A 760 -15.49 35.81 13.64
CA ARG A 760 -16.77 35.31 13.09
C ARG A 760 -16.68 33.94 12.42
N LEU A 761 -15.49 33.36 12.31
CA LEU A 761 -15.26 32.08 11.66
C LEU A 761 -15.43 30.91 12.63
N THR A 762 -16.57 30.86 13.34
CA THR A 762 -16.77 29.91 14.45
C THR A 762 -16.84 28.45 14.01
N ASN A 763 -17.02 28.17 12.71
CA ASN A 763 -17.00 26.80 12.16
C ASN A 763 -15.59 26.27 11.86
N LEU A 764 -14.55 27.09 12.10
CA LEU A 764 -13.17 26.74 11.77
C LEU A 764 -12.68 25.59 12.66
N GLN A 765 -12.21 24.52 12.02
CA GLN A 765 -11.65 23.33 12.64
C GLN A 765 -10.12 23.34 12.54
N GLN A 766 -9.57 23.91 11.46
CA GLN A 766 -8.13 24.02 11.25
C GLN A 766 -7.73 25.44 10.89
N LEU A 767 -6.74 25.97 11.59
CA LEU A 767 -6.16 27.28 11.33
C LEU A 767 -4.64 27.17 11.28
N SER A 768 -4.07 27.59 10.16
CA SER A 768 -2.63 27.77 10.00
C SER A 768 -2.34 29.23 9.62
N VAL A 769 -1.51 29.89 10.42
CA VAL A 769 -1.03 31.25 10.17
C VAL A 769 0.48 31.24 10.25
N ASN A 770 1.14 31.49 9.12
CA ASN A 770 2.59 31.65 9.06
C ASN A 770 2.96 33.11 8.84
N LEU A 771 3.66 33.69 9.80
CA LEU A 771 4.17 35.06 9.82
C LEU A 771 5.70 35.07 10.04
N ALA A 772 6.39 33.97 9.75
CA ALA A 772 7.82 33.86 9.94
C ALA A 772 8.59 34.99 9.21
N CYS A 773 9.72 35.44 9.75
CA CYS A 773 10.58 36.47 9.15
C CYS A 773 9.85 37.80 8.81
N CYS A 774 8.81 38.17 9.57
CA CYS A 774 8.14 39.47 9.48
C CYS A 774 8.81 40.45 10.47
N ASP A 775 10.01 40.91 10.15
CA ASP A 775 10.89 41.65 11.07
C ASP A 775 10.24 42.91 11.68
N ASP A 776 9.41 43.62 10.91
CA ASP A 776 8.70 44.84 11.33
C ASP A 776 7.40 44.57 12.12
N LEU A 777 7.02 43.30 12.31
CA LEU A 777 5.83 42.91 13.07
C LEU A 777 6.09 43.03 14.57
N THR A 778 5.60 44.11 15.17
CA THR A 778 5.82 44.41 16.59
C THR A 778 4.80 43.80 17.56
N SER A 779 3.61 43.42 17.07
CA SER A 779 2.53 42.90 17.91
C SER A 779 1.56 41.98 17.17
N ILE A 780 1.15 40.90 17.87
CA ILE A 780 0.09 39.96 17.45
C ILE A 780 -1.16 40.06 18.33
N ALA A 781 -1.28 41.11 19.15
CA ALA A 781 -2.29 41.20 20.21
C ALA A 781 -3.74 40.98 19.72
N GLU A 782 -4.09 41.52 18.56
CA GLU A 782 -5.43 41.33 18.00
C GLU A 782 -5.66 39.89 17.51
N LEU A 783 -4.64 39.26 16.90
CA LEU A 783 -4.73 37.87 16.47
C LEU A 783 -5.07 36.99 17.69
N GLY A 784 -4.33 37.16 18.79
CA GLY A 784 -4.62 36.50 20.06
C GLY A 784 -6.06 36.72 20.51
N ARG A 785 -6.50 37.97 20.74
CA ARG A 785 -7.86 38.25 21.24
C ARG A 785 -8.98 37.56 20.46
N SER A 786 -8.84 37.44 19.15
CA SER A 786 -9.88 36.88 18.31
C SER A 786 -9.82 35.35 18.16
N LEU A 787 -8.67 34.72 18.39
CA LEU A 787 -8.56 33.25 18.41
C LEU A 787 -9.49 32.64 19.47
N GLY A 788 -9.67 33.29 20.63
CA GLY A 788 -10.50 32.77 21.71
C GLY A 788 -11.99 32.58 21.35
N ALA A 789 -12.46 33.14 20.24
CA ALA A 789 -13.82 32.92 19.74
C ALA A 789 -13.97 31.61 18.92
N LEU A 790 -12.87 30.98 18.50
CA LEU A 790 -12.84 29.84 17.59
C LEU A 790 -12.96 28.50 18.33
N THR A 791 -14.00 28.32 19.14
CA THR A 791 -14.10 27.18 20.06
C THR A 791 -14.22 25.80 19.40
N ASN A 792 -14.53 25.73 18.09
CA ASN A 792 -14.55 24.47 17.33
C ASN A 792 -13.18 24.05 16.77
N LEU A 793 -12.13 24.84 17.03
CA LEU A 793 -10.80 24.60 16.50
C LEU A 793 -10.21 23.31 17.09
N GLN A 794 -9.78 22.42 16.19
CA GLN A 794 -9.13 21.14 16.50
C GLN A 794 -7.64 21.20 16.25
N GLN A 795 -7.20 21.98 15.25
CA GLN A 795 -5.78 22.15 14.92
C GLN A 795 -5.46 23.64 14.78
N LEU A 796 -4.41 24.08 15.50
CA LEU A 796 -3.88 25.43 15.44
C LEU A 796 -2.37 25.38 15.19
N CYS A 797 -1.93 26.00 14.10
CA CYS A 797 -0.53 26.20 13.78
C CYS A 797 -0.27 27.70 13.63
N VAL A 798 0.61 28.23 14.48
CA VAL A 798 1.05 29.63 14.44
C VAL A 798 2.57 29.63 14.35
N ASP A 799 3.09 30.10 13.22
CA ASP A 799 4.53 30.27 13.00
C ASP A 799 4.87 31.76 13.03
N LEU A 800 5.65 32.16 14.04
CA LEU A 800 6.17 33.51 14.26
C LEU A 800 7.70 33.49 14.28
N SER A 801 8.34 32.45 13.73
CA SER A 801 9.79 32.32 13.74
C SER A 801 10.47 33.54 13.10
N ASP A 802 11.65 33.92 13.61
CA ASP A 802 12.45 35.06 13.16
C ASP A 802 11.70 36.41 13.21
N CYS A 803 10.62 36.56 13.99
CA CYS A 803 9.97 37.85 14.23
C CYS A 803 10.72 38.64 15.31
N THR A 804 11.89 39.17 14.98
CA THR A 804 12.79 39.82 15.97
C THR A 804 12.18 41.05 16.67
N GLY A 805 11.22 41.74 16.02
CA GLY A 805 10.51 42.89 16.59
C GLY A 805 9.38 42.53 17.56
N LEU A 806 9.03 41.25 17.71
CA LEU A 806 7.92 40.79 18.54
C LEU A 806 8.31 40.79 20.02
N THR A 807 7.64 41.64 20.82
CA THR A 807 7.97 41.82 22.25
C THR A 807 7.08 41.02 23.21
N SER A 808 5.87 40.64 22.77
CA SER A 808 4.90 39.94 23.62
C SER A 808 3.93 39.07 22.81
N ILE A 809 3.62 37.91 23.38
CA ILE A 809 2.58 36.97 22.90
C ILE A 809 1.45 36.78 23.92
N ALA A 810 1.34 37.66 24.93
CA ALA A 810 0.45 37.46 26.07
C ALA A 810 -1.02 37.22 25.66
N GLU A 811 -1.52 37.98 24.68
CA GLU A 811 -2.88 37.82 24.15
C GLU A 811 -3.10 36.50 23.43
N LEU A 812 -2.08 35.97 22.73
CA LEU A 812 -2.15 34.64 22.13
C LEU A 812 -2.33 33.60 23.23
N GLY A 813 -1.52 33.68 24.30
CA GLY A 813 -1.65 32.81 25.47
C GLY A 813 -3.06 32.81 26.05
N ARG A 814 -3.54 33.98 26.50
CA ARG A 814 -4.88 34.12 27.11
C ARG A 814 -6.01 33.61 26.24
N SER A 815 -5.87 33.72 24.92
CA SER A 815 -6.90 33.27 23.98
C SER A 815 -7.03 31.74 23.88
N LEU A 816 -5.94 31.01 24.13
CA LEU A 816 -5.95 29.55 24.08
C LEU A 816 -6.81 28.94 25.20
N GLU A 817 -7.00 29.64 26.32
CA GLU A 817 -7.75 29.13 27.48
C GLU A 817 -9.17 28.64 27.10
N GLY A 818 -9.80 29.28 26.12
CA GLY A 818 -11.15 28.94 25.64
C GLY A 818 -11.20 27.84 24.57
N LEU A 819 -10.07 27.39 24.02
CA LEU A 819 -9.99 26.47 22.87
C LEU A 819 -9.97 24.99 23.30
N THR A 820 -10.93 24.58 24.12
CA THR A 820 -10.92 23.26 24.77
C THR A 820 -11.08 22.07 23.82
N ASN A 821 -11.52 22.28 22.57
CA ASN A 821 -11.60 21.22 21.55
C ASN A 821 -10.27 20.97 20.81
N LEU A 822 -9.22 21.73 21.12
CA LEU A 822 -7.94 21.65 20.42
C LEU A 822 -7.26 20.31 20.69
N GLN A 823 -6.88 19.63 19.61
CA GLN A 823 -6.19 18.34 19.61
C GLN A 823 -4.72 18.49 19.20
N GLU A 824 -4.42 19.45 18.33
CA GLU A 824 -3.07 19.74 17.87
C GLU A 824 -2.75 21.23 17.99
N LEU A 825 -1.64 21.54 18.64
CA LEU A 825 -1.13 22.90 18.78
C LEU A 825 0.33 22.95 18.37
N THR A 826 0.64 23.79 17.38
CA THR A 826 2.00 24.13 16.99
C THR A 826 2.21 25.64 17.14
N VAL A 827 3.21 26.01 17.93
CA VAL A 827 3.63 27.40 18.11
C VAL A 827 5.13 27.49 17.85
N ASP A 828 5.52 28.16 16.76
CA ASP A 828 6.92 28.42 16.44
C ASP A 828 7.28 29.88 16.76
N LEU A 829 8.29 30.05 17.61
CA LEU A 829 8.83 31.32 18.10
C LEU A 829 10.36 31.33 17.96
N LEU A 830 10.95 30.48 17.09
CA LEU A 830 12.39 30.41 16.85
C LEU A 830 12.98 31.81 16.63
N ARG A 831 14.04 32.18 17.36
CA ARG A 831 14.78 33.44 17.23
C ARG A 831 13.91 34.71 17.37
N CYS A 832 12.82 34.64 18.14
CA CYS A 832 12.11 35.83 18.61
C CYS A 832 12.89 36.52 19.74
N GLU A 833 14.03 37.15 19.40
CA GLU A 833 15.00 37.65 20.39
C GLU A 833 14.39 38.65 21.39
N GLY A 834 13.49 39.54 20.95
CA GLY A 834 12.83 40.55 21.80
C GLY A 834 11.70 40.05 22.70
N LEU A 835 11.39 38.75 22.68
CA LEU A 835 10.32 38.16 23.48
C LEU A 835 10.75 38.00 24.95
N THR A 836 10.12 38.76 25.84
CA THR A 836 10.54 38.82 27.27
C THR A 836 9.83 37.82 28.18
N SER A 837 8.64 37.35 27.80
CA SER A 837 7.81 36.45 28.61
C SER A 837 6.85 35.60 27.78
N ILE A 838 6.65 34.36 28.21
CA ILE A 838 5.64 33.41 27.72
C ILE A 838 4.66 32.97 28.82
N ALA A 839 4.62 33.69 29.95
CA ALA A 839 3.84 33.36 31.13
C ALA A 839 2.37 33.01 30.83
N GLU A 840 1.65 33.92 30.16
CA GLU A 840 0.25 33.71 29.78
C GLU A 840 0.05 32.51 28.83
N LEU A 841 1.01 32.25 27.93
CA LEU A 841 0.95 31.05 27.08
C LEU A 841 1.02 29.80 27.95
N GLY A 842 1.97 29.76 28.87
CA GLY A 842 2.11 28.68 29.84
C GLY A 842 0.83 28.44 30.63
N ARG A 843 0.30 29.46 31.31
CA ARG A 843 -0.92 29.33 32.13
C ARG A 843 -2.13 28.81 31.35
N SER A 844 -2.37 29.33 30.15
CA SER A 844 -3.55 28.97 29.37
C SER A 844 -3.46 27.60 28.71
N LEU A 845 -2.25 27.06 28.46
CA LEU A 845 -2.10 25.69 27.95
C LEU A 845 -2.75 24.66 28.87
N GLY A 846 -2.77 24.88 30.19
CA GLY A 846 -3.33 23.92 31.14
C GLY A 846 -4.85 23.72 31.01
N ALA A 847 -5.54 24.58 30.27
CA ALA A 847 -6.97 24.41 29.98
C ALA A 847 -7.24 23.44 28.80
N LEU A 848 -6.23 23.14 27.97
CA LEU A 848 -6.35 22.38 26.73
C LEU A 848 -6.32 20.86 26.95
N THR A 849 -7.18 20.33 27.81
CA THR A 849 -7.11 18.93 28.25
C THR A 849 -7.35 17.88 27.15
N ASN A 850 -7.92 18.26 26.00
CA ASN A 850 -8.09 17.38 24.84
C ASN A 850 -6.85 17.32 23.92
N LEU A 851 -5.79 18.07 24.23
CA LEU A 851 -4.60 18.17 23.40
C LEU A 851 -3.86 16.83 23.34
N GLN A 852 -3.65 16.34 22.11
CA GLN A 852 -2.95 15.10 21.80
C GLN A 852 -1.55 15.37 21.27
N GLN A 853 -1.35 16.49 20.59
CA GLN A 853 -0.04 16.90 20.05
C GLN A 853 0.28 18.35 20.41
N LEU A 854 1.47 18.56 20.96
CA LEU A 854 1.99 19.88 21.29
C LEU A 854 3.41 20.03 20.72
N THR A 855 3.58 20.99 19.83
CA THR A 855 4.90 21.40 19.33
C THR A 855 5.14 22.86 19.68
N MET A 856 6.24 23.11 20.41
CA MET A 856 6.66 24.46 20.78
C MET A 856 8.13 24.67 20.46
N ASN A 857 8.41 25.67 19.64
CA ASN A 857 9.77 26.05 19.29
C ASN A 857 10.08 27.43 19.86
N LEU A 858 10.94 27.49 20.87
CA LEU A 858 11.34 28.69 21.59
C LEU A 858 12.85 28.94 21.43
N ALA A 859 13.53 28.21 20.56
CA ALA A 859 14.99 28.28 20.46
C ALA A 859 15.45 29.68 20.05
N GLY A 860 16.52 30.19 20.66
CA GLY A 860 17.06 31.51 20.37
C GLY A 860 16.23 32.69 20.90
N CYS A 861 15.21 32.47 21.74
CA CYS A 861 14.51 33.52 22.48
C CYS A 861 15.35 34.00 23.67
N ARG A 862 16.39 34.79 23.40
CA ARG A 862 17.43 35.15 24.37
C ARG A 862 16.97 36.07 25.51
N ASP A 863 15.97 36.92 25.29
CA ASP A 863 15.47 37.87 26.29
C ASP A 863 14.37 37.29 27.20
N LEU A 864 14.01 36.01 27.05
CA LEU A 864 13.08 35.36 27.96
C LEU A 864 13.64 35.39 29.38
N THR A 865 12.79 35.81 30.33
CA THR A 865 13.18 35.91 31.74
C THR A 865 12.86 34.65 32.55
N SER A 866 11.83 33.91 32.14
CA SER A 866 11.39 32.66 32.76
C SER A 866 10.49 31.88 31.82
N ILE A 867 10.51 30.56 31.98
CA ILE A 867 9.62 29.61 31.31
C ILE A 867 8.87 28.71 32.31
N ALA A 868 8.92 29.02 33.61
CA ALA A 868 8.37 28.18 34.69
C ALA A 868 6.86 27.89 34.54
N GLU A 869 6.08 28.90 34.14
CA GLU A 869 4.64 28.78 33.93
C GLU A 869 4.27 27.85 32.78
N LEU A 870 5.19 27.61 31.82
CA LEU A 870 4.99 26.64 30.76
C LEU A 870 4.92 25.21 31.31
N TRP A 871 5.78 24.91 32.28
CA TRP A 871 5.93 23.58 32.85
C TRP A 871 4.79 23.21 33.77
N GLY A 872 4.45 24.09 34.72
CA GLY A 872 3.37 23.82 35.68
C GLY A 872 2.03 23.45 35.01
N SER A 873 1.77 24.02 33.83
CA SER A 873 0.55 23.72 33.08
C SER A 873 0.57 22.40 32.32
N LEU A 874 1.74 21.88 31.92
CA LEU A 874 1.83 20.58 31.25
C LEU A 874 1.31 19.44 32.12
N GLU A 875 1.35 19.57 33.45
CA GLU A 875 0.85 18.55 34.40
C GLU A 875 -0.61 18.16 34.18
N THR A 876 -1.38 19.06 33.57
CA THR A 876 -2.81 18.88 33.32
C THR A 876 -3.12 18.20 31.98
N LEU A 877 -2.14 18.14 31.06
CA LEU A 877 -2.31 17.68 29.66
C LEU A 877 -2.17 16.16 29.52
N THR A 878 -2.87 15.40 30.34
CA THR A 878 -2.69 13.94 30.44
C THR A 878 -3.05 13.15 29.18
N ASN A 879 -3.80 13.74 28.23
CA ASN A 879 -4.12 13.12 26.94
C ASN A 879 -3.01 13.25 25.87
N LEU A 880 -1.91 13.93 26.20
CA LEU A 880 -0.84 14.21 25.24
C LEU A 880 -0.13 12.91 24.83
N GLN A 881 -0.07 12.70 23.51
CA GLN A 881 0.59 11.56 22.87
C GLN A 881 1.92 11.97 22.23
N GLN A 882 2.01 13.21 21.75
CA GLN A 882 3.23 13.75 21.16
C GLN A 882 3.58 15.11 21.78
N LEU A 883 4.82 15.24 22.24
CA LEU A 883 5.36 16.48 22.76
C LEU A 883 6.71 16.77 22.10
N SER A 884 6.81 17.92 21.46
CA SER A 884 8.06 18.44 20.93
C SER A 884 8.31 19.84 21.51
N VAL A 885 9.41 19.99 22.25
CA VAL A 885 9.82 21.28 22.80
C VAL A 885 11.25 21.58 22.45
N ASN A 886 11.47 22.70 21.77
CA ASN A 886 12.79 23.20 21.40
C ASN A 886 13.10 24.48 22.16
N LEU A 887 14.13 24.45 23.01
CA LEU A 887 14.61 25.55 23.84
C LEU A 887 16.11 25.81 23.62
N ALA A 888 16.65 25.40 22.48
CA ALA A 888 18.06 25.60 22.22
C ALA A 888 18.45 27.09 22.29
N MET A 889 19.62 27.42 22.84
CA MET A 889 20.10 28.80 22.99
C MET A 889 19.19 29.72 23.84
N CYS A 890 18.39 29.17 24.75
CA CYS A 890 17.60 29.95 25.72
C CYS A 890 18.42 30.26 26.98
N ASN A 891 18.73 31.53 27.22
CA ASN A 891 19.58 31.96 28.34
C ASN A 891 18.91 31.88 29.72
N CYS A 892 17.58 31.70 29.79
CA CYS A 892 16.83 31.63 31.05
C CYS A 892 16.90 30.26 31.76
N LEU A 893 17.48 29.25 31.12
CA LEU A 893 17.51 27.88 31.60
C LEU A 893 18.71 27.62 32.52
N THR A 894 18.54 27.88 33.81
CA THR A 894 19.52 27.51 34.85
C THR A 894 19.25 26.13 35.48
N SER A 895 18.03 25.59 35.31
CA SER A 895 17.61 24.28 35.80
C SER A 895 16.43 23.74 34.97
N ASN A 896 16.32 22.42 34.82
CA ASN A 896 15.20 21.74 34.17
C ASN A 896 14.26 21.03 35.17
N ALA A 897 14.36 21.34 36.46
CA ALA A 897 13.63 20.63 37.50
C ALA A 897 12.10 20.75 37.40
N GLU A 898 11.59 21.87 36.89
CA GLU A 898 10.16 22.03 36.63
C GLU A 898 9.71 21.24 35.40
N LEU A 899 10.47 21.32 34.30
CA LEU A 899 10.23 20.52 33.11
C LEU A 899 10.18 19.02 33.44
N GLY A 900 11.17 18.52 34.18
CA GLY A 900 11.22 17.12 34.60
C GLY A 900 9.97 16.72 35.37
N ARG A 901 9.64 17.41 36.47
CA ARG A 901 8.46 17.07 37.29
C ARG A 901 7.17 17.02 36.47
N SER A 902 6.96 17.99 35.60
CA SER A 902 5.74 18.09 34.82
C SER A 902 5.65 17.01 33.73
N LEU A 903 6.77 16.67 33.06
CA LEU A 903 6.82 15.57 32.10
C LEU A 903 6.44 14.22 32.70
N GLY A 904 6.84 13.95 33.95
CA GLY A 904 6.57 12.66 34.61
C GLY A 904 5.08 12.34 34.80
N THR A 905 4.21 13.33 34.65
CA THR A 905 2.74 13.16 34.72
C THR A 905 2.11 12.70 33.40
N LEU A 906 2.81 12.84 32.27
CA LEU A 906 2.29 12.67 30.91
C LEU A 906 2.42 11.22 30.40
N THR A 907 1.86 10.27 31.15
CA THR A 907 2.08 8.82 30.93
C THR A 907 1.53 8.27 29.61
N ASN A 908 0.68 9.02 28.90
CA ASN A 908 0.17 8.65 27.57
C ASN A 908 1.12 9.02 26.42
N LEU A 909 2.25 9.68 26.69
CA LEU A 909 3.23 10.06 25.66
C LEU A 909 3.79 8.85 24.93
N GLN A 910 3.72 8.91 23.60
CA GLN A 910 4.30 7.96 22.67
C GLN A 910 5.54 8.55 21.98
N GLN A 911 5.56 9.87 21.78
CA GLN A 911 6.70 10.57 21.18
C GLN A 911 7.08 11.78 22.02
N LEU A 912 8.36 11.88 22.36
CA LEU A 912 8.92 13.00 23.10
C LEU A 912 10.19 13.49 22.42
N SER A 913 10.21 14.77 22.08
CA SER A 913 11.39 15.48 21.57
C SER A 913 11.68 16.68 22.46
N VAL A 914 12.86 16.71 23.05
CA VAL A 914 13.33 17.80 23.90
C VAL A 914 14.69 18.27 23.41
N ASN A 915 14.77 19.52 22.95
CA ASN A 915 16.01 20.14 22.52
C ASN A 915 16.41 21.25 23.49
N LEU A 916 17.52 21.05 24.20
CA LEU A 916 18.15 21.97 25.15
C LEU A 916 19.57 22.34 24.72
N ALA A 917 19.91 22.23 23.43
CA ALA A 917 21.25 22.52 22.96
C ALA A 917 21.69 23.96 23.24
N TYR A 918 22.99 24.20 23.44
CA TYR A 918 23.57 25.52 23.75
C TYR A 918 22.99 26.19 25.00
N CYS A 919 22.53 25.41 25.98
CA CYS A 919 22.13 25.93 27.30
C CYS A 919 23.34 25.82 28.25
N ASP A 920 24.30 26.73 28.11
CA ASP A 920 25.60 26.66 28.80
C ASP A 920 25.49 26.67 30.33
N ASP A 921 24.45 27.31 30.88
CA ASP A 921 24.18 27.38 32.32
C ASP A 921 23.49 26.12 32.89
N LEU A 922 23.13 25.14 32.03
CA LEU A 922 22.49 23.90 32.44
C LEU A 922 23.52 22.96 33.10
N THR A 923 23.52 22.93 34.44
CA THR A 923 24.48 22.13 35.22
C THR A 923 24.03 20.69 35.50
N SER A 924 22.72 20.41 35.44
CA SER A 924 22.16 19.09 35.75
C SER A 924 20.87 18.82 34.98
N ILE A 925 20.67 17.56 34.61
CA ILE A 925 19.44 17.03 34.00
C ILE A 925 18.75 15.97 34.86
N ALA A 926 19.11 15.88 36.15
CA ALA A 926 18.69 14.79 37.02
C ALA A 926 17.17 14.60 37.10
N GLU A 927 16.43 15.70 37.21
CA GLU A 927 14.96 15.65 37.31
C GLU A 927 14.29 15.25 36.00
N LEU A 928 14.79 15.75 34.86
CA LEU A 928 14.34 15.32 33.55
C LEU A 928 14.51 13.80 33.41
N GLY A 929 15.66 13.28 33.84
CA GLY A 929 15.93 11.85 33.85
C GLY A 929 14.89 11.08 34.66
N ARG A 930 14.80 11.33 35.96
CA ARG A 930 13.88 10.61 36.87
C ARG A 930 12.45 10.55 36.36
N SER A 931 11.97 11.63 35.77
CA SER A 931 10.61 11.72 35.25
C SER A 931 10.39 10.98 33.94
N LEU A 932 11.40 10.85 33.08
CA LEU A 932 11.30 10.03 31.87
C LEU A 932 10.99 8.57 32.22
N GLY A 933 11.48 8.06 33.35
CA GLY A 933 11.22 6.70 33.81
C GLY A 933 9.74 6.38 34.04
N ALA A 934 8.89 7.41 34.21
CA ALA A 934 7.44 7.25 34.33
C ALA A 934 6.72 7.09 32.97
N LEU A 935 7.37 7.39 31.84
CA LEU A 935 6.78 7.45 30.49
C LEU A 935 6.82 6.10 29.77
N THR A 936 6.29 5.05 30.37
CA THR A 936 6.45 3.66 29.88
C THR A 936 5.81 3.38 28.51
N ASN A 937 4.90 4.23 28.02
CA ASN A 937 4.28 4.12 26.69
C ASN A 937 5.15 4.72 25.56
N LEU A 938 6.30 5.31 25.88
CA LEU A 938 7.13 6.02 24.93
C LEU A 938 7.72 5.08 23.88
N GLN A 939 7.50 5.40 22.61
CA GLN A 939 7.99 4.67 21.43
C GLN A 939 9.16 5.41 20.77
N GLN A 940 9.15 6.75 20.84
CA GLN A 940 10.22 7.59 20.28
C GLN A 940 10.67 8.63 21.30
N LEU A 941 11.98 8.69 21.53
CA LEU A 941 12.62 9.67 22.40
C LEU A 941 13.76 10.36 21.64
N CYS A 942 13.70 11.68 21.56
CA CYS A 942 14.78 12.53 21.09
C CYS A 942 15.17 13.51 22.21
N VAL A 943 16.42 13.46 22.65
CA VAL A 943 16.98 14.41 23.61
C VAL A 943 18.22 15.03 22.99
N ASP A 944 18.18 16.33 22.75
CA ASP A 944 19.32 17.10 22.29
C ASP A 944 19.85 17.99 23.41
N LEU A 945 21.11 17.76 23.79
CA LEU A 945 21.86 18.45 24.84
C LEU A 945 23.21 18.94 24.29
N ALA A 946 23.35 19.06 22.97
CA ALA A 946 24.62 19.46 22.37
C ALA A 946 25.07 20.84 22.88
N TRP A 947 26.38 21.04 23.03
CA TRP A 947 26.99 22.27 23.51
C TRP A 947 26.64 22.67 24.94
N CYS A 948 26.03 21.81 25.76
CA CYS A 948 25.84 22.08 27.18
C CYS A 948 27.17 21.87 27.94
N THR A 949 28.10 22.83 27.89
CA THR A 949 29.48 22.65 28.36
C THR A 949 29.60 22.42 29.87
N CYS A 950 28.66 22.95 30.67
CA CYS A 950 28.63 22.78 32.13
C CYS A 950 27.95 21.47 32.58
N LEU A 951 27.44 20.65 31.66
CA LEU A 951 26.84 19.37 31.98
C LEU A 951 27.92 18.34 32.33
N ILE A 952 27.90 17.88 33.58
CA ILE A 952 28.94 16.97 34.13
C ILE A 952 28.50 15.51 34.21
N SER A 953 27.20 15.22 34.17
CA SER A 953 26.66 13.86 34.30
C SER A 953 25.30 13.72 33.60
N ILE A 954 25.04 12.51 33.09
CA ILE A 954 23.77 12.08 32.49
C ILE A 954 23.15 10.88 33.23
N ALA A 955 23.64 10.54 34.42
CA ALA A 955 23.32 9.30 35.13
C ALA A 955 21.82 9.01 35.25
N GLU A 956 21.06 10.01 35.71
CA GLU A 956 19.62 9.89 35.96
C GLU A 956 18.79 9.85 34.67
N LEU A 957 19.26 10.48 33.58
CA LEU A 957 18.63 10.35 32.26
C LEU A 957 18.68 8.91 31.80
N VAL A 958 19.80 8.26 32.07
CA VAL A 958 20.11 6.94 31.57
C VAL A 958 19.51 5.83 32.42
N SER A 959 19.58 5.92 33.75
CA SER A 959 18.93 4.96 34.66
C SER A 959 17.44 4.84 34.35
N SER A 960 16.84 5.95 33.95
CA SER A 960 15.42 6.03 33.61
C SER A 960 15.06 5.36 32.28
N LEU A 961 16.03 5.15 31.37
CA LEU A 961 15.82 4.38 30.14
C LEU A 961 15.49 2.91 30.43
N GLU A 962 15.95 2.35 31.56
CA GLU A 962 15.70 0.94 31.90
C GLU A 962 14.21 0.59 31.94
N GLY A 963 13.36 1.55 32.29
CA GLY A 963 11.90 1.38 32.33
C GLY A 963 11.19 1.53 30.98
N LEU A 964 11.84 2.07 29.95
CA LEU A 964 11.23 2.45 28.66
C LEU A 964 11.22 1.32 27.64
N THR A 965 10.74 0.14 28.05
CA THR A 965 10.82 -1.09 27.23
C THR A 965 10.06 -1.06 25.91
N ASN A 966 9.11 -0.14 25.72
CA ASN A 966 8.37 0.06 24.47
C ASN A 966 9.13 0.92 23.43
N LEU A 967 10.30 1.46 23.79
CA LEU A 967 11.04 2.39 22.94
C LEU A 967 11.56 1.70 21.67
N GLN A 968 11.18 2.25 20.52
CA GLN A 968 11.58 1.78 19.19
C GLN A 968 12.66 2.67 18.58
N GLN A 969 12.65 3.97 18.89
CA GLN A 969 13.63 4.93 18.41
C GLN A 969 14.18 5.78 19.56
N LEU A 970 15.51 5.85 19.65
CA LEU A 970 16.21 6.67 20.62
C LEU A 970 17.26 7.53 19.91
N THR A 971 17.18 8.84 20.12
CA THR A 971 18.19 9.81 19.70
C THR A 971 18.68 10.58 20.92
N VAL A 972 19.97 10.51 21.19
CA VAL A 972 20.63 11.28 22.25
C VAL A 972 21.79 12.05 21.63
N ASN A 973 21.70 13.38 21.62
CA ASN A 973 22.75 14.26 21.13
C ASN A 973 23.44 14.95 22.31
N LEU A 974 24.73 14.67 22.48
CA LEU A 974 25.61 15.16 23.53
C LEU A 974 26.89 15.75 22.92
N ALA A 975 26.87 16.15 21.64
CA ALA A 975 28.05 16.71 20.98
C ALA A 975 28.56 17.95 21.73
N MET A 976 29.87 18.15 21.79
CA MET A 976 30.52 19.30 22.44
C MET A 976 30.23 19.47 23.94
N CYS A 977 29.72 18.43 24.61
CA CYS A 977 29.60 18.41 26.08
C CYS A 977 30.96 18.10 26.73
N THR A 978 31.87 19.07 26.73
CA THR A 978 33.26 18.88 27.19
C THR A 978 33.40 18.52 28.67
N GLY A 979 32.40 18.86 29.50
CA GLY A 979 32.36 18.50 30.92
C GLY A 979 32.04 17.03 31.20
N LEU A 980 31.59 16.28 30.19
CA LEU A 980 31.23 14.87 30.32
C LEU A 980 32.48 13.97 30.29
N THR A 981 32.76 13.29 31.40
CA THR A 981 33.99 12.47 31.56
C THR A 981 33.77 10.97 31.32
N SER A 982 32.51 10.51 31.37
CA SER A 982 32.13 9.10 31.18
C SER A 982 30.70 8.99 30.64
N ILE A 983 30.46 7.94 29.86
CA ILE A 983 29.11 7.49 29.45
C ILE A 983 28.81 6.06 29.90
N ALA A 984 29.57 5.53 30.86
CA ALA A 984 29.46 4.12 31.29
C ALA A 984 28.00 3.73 31.62
N GLU A 985 27.30 4.63 32.28
CA GLU A 985 25.89 4.49 32.64
C GLU A 985 25.02 4.27 31.39
N LEU A 986 25.31 4.95 30.26
CA LEU A 986 24.53 4.86 28.99
C LEU A 986 24.44 3.42 28.50
N GLY A 987 25.50 2.63 28.70
CA GLY A 987 25.47 1.21 28.44
C GLY A 987 24.40 0.48 29.26
N GLY A 988 24.34 0.68 30.57
CA GLY A 988 23.39 0.01 31.45
C GLY A 988 21.92 0.22 31.04
N GLY A 989 21.53 1.48 30.81
CA GLY A 989 20.15 1.82 30.42
C GLY A 989 19.72 1.26 29.06
N LEU A 990 20.63 1.24 28.08
CA LEU A 990 20.35 0.70 26.74
C LEU A 990 20.12 -0.82 26.74
N GLU A 991 20.69 -1.54 27.71
CA GLU A 991 20.63 -3.00 27.77
C GLU A 991 19.19 -3.54 27.89
N ALA A 992 18.30 -2.76 28.52
CA ALA A 992 16.90 -3.11 28.73
C ALA A 992 16.01 -2.87 27.49
N LEU A 993 16.46 -2.08 26.50
CA LEU A 993 15.66 -1.59 25.37
C LEU A 993 15.58 -2.60 24.21
N THR A 994 15.13 -3.82 24.47
CA THR A 994 15.14 -4.91 23.48
C THR A 994 14.28 -4.66 22.22
N ASN A 995 13.29 -3.76 22.28
CA ASN A 995 12.44 -3.38 21.14
C ASN A 995 13.05 -2.29 20.24
N LEU A 996 14.24 -1.78 20.58
CA LEU A 996 14.85 -0.66 19.87
C LEU A 996 15.26 -1.05 18.44
N GLN A 997 14.70 -0.34 17.45
CA GLN A 997 14.96 -0.53 16.03
C GLN A 997 15.95 0.50 15.48
N LYS A 998 15.94 1.73 16.02
CA LYS A 998 16.83 2.83 15.63
C LYS A 998 17.49 3.46 16.86
N LEU A 999 18.82 3.52 16.85
CA LEU A 999 19.62 4.18 17.86
C LEU A 999 20.56 5.21 17.23
N THR A 1000 20.45 6.46 17.68
CA THR A 1000 21.37 7.54 17.32
C THR A 1000 21.99 8.12 18.59
N VAL A 1001 23.31 8.06 18.69
CA VAL A 1001 24.08 8.65 19.81
C VAL A 1001 25.16 9.54 19.22
N ILE A 1002 25.08 10.84 19.50
CA ILE A 1002 26.04 11.83 18.98
C ILE A 1002 26.87 12.33 20.15
N LEU A 1003 28.17 12.05 20.12
CA LEU A 1003 29.14 12.41 21.17
C LEU A 1003 30.34 13.18 20.58
N ALA A 1004 30.19 13.72 19.37
CA ALA A 1004 31.29 14.36 18.66
C ALA A 1004 31.90 15.51 19.49
N CYS A 1005 33.24 15.62 19.47
CA CYS A 1005 34.01 16.64 20.18
C CYS A 1005 33.84 16.62 21.72
N CYS A 1006 33.52 15.47 22.33
CA CYS A 1006 33.53 15.30 23.77
C CYS A 1006 34.93 14.88 24.25
N ASP A 1007 35.82 15.87 24.42
CA ASP A 1007 37.24 15.62 24.74
C ASP A 1007 37.48 14.97 26.11
N GLY A 1008 36.57 15.17 27.07
CA GLY A 1008 36.63 14.53 28.39
C GLY A 1008 36.33 13.02 28.38
N LEU A 1009 35.81 12.48 27.27
CA LEU A 1009 35.37 11.09 27.18
C LEU A 1009 36.57 10.14 26.95
N THR A 1010 36.82 9.26 27.91
CA THR A 1010 37.99 8.37 27.90
C THR A 1010 37.69 6.91 27.54
N SER A 1011 36.41 6.50 27.60
CA SER A 1011 35.98 5.13 27.26
C SER A 1011 34.51 5.10 26.83
N ILE A 1012 34.19 4.15 25.94
CA ILE A 1012 32.82 3.83 25.51
C ILE A 1012 32.53 2.31 25.54
N ALA A 1013 33.34 1.55 26.30
CA ALA A 1013 33.27 0.09 26.31
C ALA A 1013 31.88 -0.45 26.70
N ASP A 1014 31.20 0.21 27.64
CA ASP A 1014 29.86 -0.16 28.10
C ASP A 1014 28.80 -0.01 27.02
N LEU A 1015 28.89 1.04 26.19
CA LEU A 1015 28.02 1.21 25.03
C LEU A 1015 28.18 0.03 24.05
N GLY A 1016 29.41 -0.43 23.82
CA GLY A 1016 29.70 -1.60 22.99
C GLY A 1016 29.05 -2.88 23.50
N ARG A 1017 29.16 -3.16 24.80
CA ARG A 1017 28.57 -4.35 25.44
C ARG A 1017 27.04 -4.35 25.32
N SER A 1018 26.41 -3.22 25.54
CA SER A 1018 24.94 -3.12 25.50
C SER A 1018 24.39 -3.24 24.09
N LEU A 1019 25.12 -2.71 23.09
CA LEU A 1019 24.76 -2.89 21.68
C LEU A 1019 24.65 -4.36 21.29
N GLU A 1020 25.49 -5.25 21.83
CA GLU A 1020 25.43 -6.70 21.54
C GLU A 1020 24.05 -7.29 21.86
N ARG A 1021 23.43 -6.85 22.96
CA ARG A 1021 22.14 -7.34 23.46
C ARG A 1021 20.92 -6.75 22.75
N LEU A 1022 21.09 -5.67 21.98
CA LEU A 1022 20.04 -5.10 21.12
C LEU A 1022 19.92 -5.91 19.82
N THR A 1023 19.10 -6.96 19.82
CA THR A 1023 18.93 -7.87 18.66
C THR A 1023 18.00 -7.32 17.57
N ASN A 1024 17.08 -6.42 17.92
CA ASN A 1024 16.10 -5.85 16.98
C ASN A 1024 16.59 -4.56 16.29
N LEU A 1025 17.83 -4.13 16.57
CA LEU A 1025 18.39 -2.90 16.07
C LEU A 1025 18.72 -3.00 14.57
N GLN A 1026 18.00 -2.22 13.76
CA GLN A 1026 18.15 -2.18 12.30
C GLN A 1026 19.01 -1.00 11.84
N GLN A 1027 18.90 0.14 12.53
CA GLN A 1027 19.62 1.36 12.20
C GLN A 1027 20.45 1.84 13.40
N LEU A 1028 21.74 2.00 13.20
CA LEU A 1028 22.66 2.55 14.20
C LEU A 1028 23.36 3.78 13.61
N SER A 1029 23.49 4.84 14.42
CA SER A 1029 24.39 5.96 14.13
C SER A 1029 25.07 6.41 15.41
N VAL A 1030 26.36 6.12 15.56
CA VAL A 1030 27.17 6.60 16.68
C VAL A 1030 28.25 7.53 16.14
N ASP A 1031 28.22 8.80 16.54
CA ASP A 1031 29.21 9.80 16.12
C ASP A 1031 30.19 10.11 17.26
N LEU A 1032 31.45 9.72 17.07
CA LEU A 1032 32.56 9.91 18.03
C LEU A 1032 33.67 10.78 17.45
N ARG A 1033 33.40 11.51 16.36
CA ARG A 1033 34.44 12.31 15.69
C ARG A 1033 35.03 13.34 16.65
N ARG A 1034 36.35 13.49 16.59
CA ARG A 1034 37.11 14.50 17.35
C ARG A 1034 37.00 14.39 18.87
N CYS A 1035 36.68 13.22 19.43
CA CYS A 1035 36.81 12.98 20.87
C CYS A 1035 38.27 12.64 21.20
N SER A 1036 39.09 13.64 21.57
CA SER A 1036 40.53 13.43 21.76
C SER A 1036 40.89 12.45 22.89
N GLY A 1037 40.01 12.26 23.87
CA GLY A 1037 40.17 11.29 24.96
C GLY A 1037 40.00 9.82 24.53
N LEU A 1038 39.45 9.55 23.35
CA LEU A 1038 39.29 8.21 22.80
C LEU A 1038 40.44 7.83 21.84
N PRO A 1039 40.78 6.54 21.70
CA PRO A 1039 41.71 6.05 20.70
C PRO A 1039 41.38 6.55 19.27
N PRO A 1040 42.36 6.91 18.42
CA PRO A 1040 42.13 7.47 17.08
C PRO A 1040 41.20 6.65 16.18
N ARG A 1041 41.23 5.32 16.31
CA ARG A 1041 40.35 4.39 15.58
C ARG A 1041 38.86 4.53 15.92
N LEU A 1042 38.53 4.97 17.12
CA LEU A 1042 37.16 5.20 17.57
C LEU A 1042 36.68 6.61 17.22
N GLN A 1043 37.56 7.52 16.80
CA GLN A 1043 37.22 8.91 16.48
C GLN A 1043 36.56 9.08 15.10
N CYS A 1044 35.54 8.27 14.80
CA CYS A 1044 34.80 8.31 13.54
C CYS A 1044 33.30 8.06 13.75
N CYS A 1045 32.51 8.12 12.67
CA CYS A 1045 31.10 7.74 12.72
C CYS A 1045 30.91 6.27 12.42
N PHE A 1046 30.05 5.60 13.19
CA PHE A 1046 29.68 4.21 12.99
C PHE A 1046 28.22 4.10 12.61
N HIS A 1047 27.95 3.55 11.43
CA HIS A 1047 26.59 3.29 10.94
C HIS A 1047 26.16 1.82 11.05
N PHE A 1048 27.08 0.95 11.48
CA PHE A 1048 26.87 -0.49 11.56
C PHE A 1048 27.36 -1.03 12.90
N LYS A 1049 26.51 -1.77 13.60
CA LYS A 1049 26.79 -2.41 14.90
C LYS A 1049 28.09 -3.22 14.89
N ALA A 1050 28.29 -4.05 13.87
CA ALA A 1050 29.48 -4.90 13.74
C ALA A 1050 30.80 -4.11 13.65
N LYS A 1051 30.80 -2.94 12.98
CA LYS A 1051 32.00 -2.11 12.83
C LYS A 1051 32.42 -1.46 14.14
N LEU A 1052 31.46 -0.99 14.93
CA LEU A 1052 31.73 -0.39 16.24
C LEU A 1052 32.26 -1.44 17.23
N ILE A 1053 31.63 -2.62 17.29
CA ILE A 1053 32.07 -3.72 18.16
C ILE A 1053 33.49 -4.18 17.78
N SER A 1054 33.78 -4.35 16.48
CA SER A 1054 35.11 -4.71 16.00
C SER A 1054 36.18 -3.68 16.38
N ALA A 1055 35.86 -2.38 16.29
CA ALA A 1055 36.78 -1.31 16.67
C ALA A 1055 37.10 -1.31 18.18
N LEU A 1056 36.14 -1.70 19.03
CA LEU A 1056 36.31 -1.83 20.48
C LEU A 1056 37.10 -3.09 20.88
N ALA A 1057 36.84 -4.23 20.23
CA ALA A 1057 37.54 -5.48 20.52
C ALA A 1057 39.05 -5.42 20.27
N ALA A 1058 39.50 -4.55 19.37
CA ALA A 1058 40.91 -4.33 19.09
C ALA A 1058 41.62 -3.45 20.16
N ASP A 1059 40.89 -2.88 21.13
CA ASP A 1059 41.37 -2.02 22.23
C ASP A 1059 41.60 -2.79 23.53
N THR A 1060 40.76 -3.80 23.79
CA THR A 1060 41.01 -4.80 24.82
C THR A 1060 41.99 -5.82 24.28
N GLY A 1061 43.30 -5.56 24.41
CA GLY A 1061 44.34 -6.55 24.14
C GLY A 1061 44.27 -7.70 25.13
N LEU A 1062 43.27 -8.59 25.00
CA LEU A 1062 43.12 -9.92 25.59
C LEU A 1062 41.68 -10.39 25.35
N LEU A 1063 41.50 -11.37 24.46
CA LEU A 1063 40.92 -12.66 24.82
C LEU A 1063 41.16 -13.65 23.69
N SER A 1064 42.26 -14.38 23.83
CA SER A 1064 42.42 -15.71 23.27
C SER A 1064 41.56 -16.71 24.06
N ASN A 1065 40.79 -17.51 23.31
CA ASN A 1065 40.40 -18.89 23.58
C ASN A 1065 39.51 -19.21 24.80
N SER A 1066 38.23 -19.48 24.53
CA SER A 1066 37.68 -20.83 24.78
C SER A 1066 36.55 -21.22 23.81
N SER A 1067 36.77 -22.41 23.23
CA SER A 1067 35.85 -23.31 22.50
C SER A 1067 35.17 -22.83 21.21
N ALA A 1068 35.89 -23.06 20.12
CA ALA A 1068 35.37 -23.32 18.78
C ALA A 1068 34.44 -24.54 18.75
N THR A 1069 33.42 -24.47 17.87
CA THR A 1069 33.15 -25.57 16.93
C THR A 1069 32.66 -24.98 15.62
N THR A 1070 33.55 -25.07 14.64
CA THR A 1070 33.36 -24.99 13.19
C THR A 1070 32.02 -25.51 12.67
N THR A 1071 31.40 -24.75 11.77
CA THR A 1071 31.12 -25.26 10.42
C THR A 1071 31.08 -24.09 9.43
N THR A 1072 32.05 -24.16 8.53
CA THR A 1072 32.18 -23.42 7.28
C THR A 1072 30.94 -23.56 6.41
N THR A 1073 30.38 -22.44 5.94
CA THR A 1073 29.90 -22.31 4.56
C THR A 1073 29.97 -20.86 4.14
N THR A 1074 30.70 -20.66 3.05
CA THR A 1074 30.86 -19.46 2.24
C THR A 1074 29.51 -18.89 1.78
N ALA A 1075 29.31 -17.59 1.95
CA ALA A 1075 28.38 -16.80 1.15
C ALA A 1075 29.13 -15.60 0.58
N THR A 1076 29.38 -15.68 -0.71
CA THR A 1076 29.62 -14.56 -1.63
C THR A 1076 28.32 -13.81 -1.87
N ASP A 1077 28.44 -12.48 -1.90
CA ASP A 1077 27.56 -11.41 -2.41
C ASP A 1077 26.15 -11.20 -1.82
#